data_AF-A0A5R9IFW1-F1
#
_entry.id   AF-A0A5R9IFW1-F1
#
_cell.length_a   1.000
_cell.length_b   1.000
_cell.length_c   1.000
_cell.angle_alpha   90.00
_cell.angle_beta   90.00
_cell.angle_gamma   90.00
#
_symmetry.space_group_name_H-M   'P 1'
#
loop_
_entity.id
_entity.type
_entity.pdbx_description
1 polymer ?
#
loop_
_entity_poly.entity_id
_entity_poly.type
_entity_poly.pdbx_seq_one_letter_code
_entity_poly.pdbx_strand_id
1 'polypeptide(L)'
;MKRIKGFGLVEVLIALAILAVGLLAVAAFQSEIIEDSNDNKARAEAIALAQQRLEQMRNYTTLASDADEFNTLFTATTGYSNQTNITGNNAQFTRQEDISESADTKNITVMVSWESSAGETEQVVLETELGFESPSLTGQLGMDLSNDPLVRSATGRAVLGAGQVEAGDQVDTSSNGDLTGLLDRGDGDLRLTNGDKAGDDVVLTLEDACELDSDGQRSTLPCTGFVEISGKVYIDTSTQNNLKPGDVYIKASDAAYCQRYYTNGLDADGNPQALQIDDSTATATLTANGDYHYFDYTCYLGGGWHGNIGVMLADGISQRDKICQGDPTSLDAFADPRIAARRVYRGMAFATSNGNPITDLSGDTIYYSVGVSDALKLPAEGQASHDFVVSDMAPGSNQGELCMLENIMVRADSYINGEPGKLFAGVPTDFFCLNTNSSFIDATKMNAFGYQMDPYCPFDPSDPPAMRHEVSFIANIDTTHPLTKFNPDANTSDGADNCHYQGFTTVLDGYQLQYSCDVYDWGNGWDGYIEFDDNAGVFTCDRNRQFLTSVSSDSNLDSFDCSAVDYSVYGEVTFSGNITTATSFSYLEAVFADSTNGTCSISSGFDTYTCRTSPVDLTESFTGNLSINIASGNGGNQPQVCLTDVSAVNAAADNVIVDVNRGSTAVVLSSLVLGDYQLDLHVVAHNASCPGT
;
A
#
# COMPACT_ATOMS: atom_id res chain seq x y z
N MET A 1 31.05 -90.80 44.47
CA MET A 1 30.48 -90.45 43.14
C MET A 1 29.02 -90.11 43.30
N LYS A 2 28.63 -88.86 43.02
CA LYS A 2 27.23 -88.41 43.07
C LYS A 2 26.52 -88.96 41.82
N ARG A 3 25.43 -89.73 41.99
CA ARG A 3 24.64 -90.23 40.85
C ARG A 3 23.95 -89.04 40.17
N ILE A 4 24.33 -88.74 38.94
CA ILE A 4 23.61 -87.82 38.07
C ILE A 4 22.32 -88.55 37.67
N LYS A 5 21.16 -88.10 38.17
CA LYS A 5 19.87 -88.61 37.72
C LYS A 5 19.61 -88.01 36.33
N GLY A 6 19.57 -88.87 35.31
CA GLY A 6 19.19 -88.45 33.96
C GLY A 6 17.72 -88.03 33.91
N PHE A 7 17.40 -87.12 32.99
CA PHE A 7 16.04 -86.64 32.73
C PHE A 7 15.12 -87.79 32.26
N GLY A 8 13.89 -87.83 32.76
CA GLY A 8 12.89 -88.79 32.30
C GLY A 8 12.38 -88.45 30.91
N LEU A 9 12.10 -89.46 30.06
CA LEU A 9 11.57 -89.26 28.71
C LEU A 9 10.27 -88.41 28.70
N VAL A 10 9.42 -88.61 29.70
CA VAL A 10 8.17 -87.83 29.89
C VAL A 10 8.46 -86.36 30.18
N GLU A 11 9.54 -86.06 30.91
CA GLU A 11 9.93 -84.70 31.28
C GLU A 11 10.46 -83.91 30.08
N VAL A 12 11.22 -84.59 29.21
CA VAL A 12 11.66 -84.02 27.92
C VAL A 12 10.47 -83.77 26.99
N LEU A 13 9.48 -84.67 26.95
CA LEU A 13 8.27 -84.48 26.13
C LEU A 13 7.40 -83.32 26.62
N ILE A 14 7.24 -83.16 27.94
CA ILE A 14 6.50 -82.03 28.52
C ILE A 14 7.24 -80.72 28.25
N ALA A 15 8.56 -80.68 28.42
CA ALA A 15 9.37 -79.50 28.10
C ALA A 15 9.27 -79.13 26.61
N LEU A 16 9.28 -80.12 25.71
CA LEU A 16 9.14 -79.91 24.27
C LEU A 16 7.74 -79.38 23.91
N ALA A 17 6.68 -79.88 24.57
CA ALA A 17 5.31 -79.40 24.37
C ALA A 17 5.14 -77.95 24.84
N ILE A 18 5.66 -77.59 26.02
CA ILE A 18 5.63 -76.22 26.53
C ILE A 18 6.41 -75.29 25.59
N LEU A 19 7.57 -75.74 25.10
CA LEU A 19 8.39 -74.98 24.15
C LEU A 19 7.66 -74.80 22.80
N ALA A 20 6.96 -75.81 22.30
CA ALA A 20 6.19 -75.71 21.07
C ALA A 20 5.02 -74.71 21.19
N VAL A 21 4.29 -74.72 22.32
CA VAL A 21 3.22 -73.74 22.59
C VAL A 21 3.80 -72.33 22.76
N GLY A 22 4.93 -72.19 23.45
CA GLY A 22 5.62 -70.91 23.60
C GLY A 22 6.09 -70.33 22.25
N LEU A 23 6.66 -71.16 21.38
CA LEU A 23 7.05 -70.73 20.03
C LEU A 23 5.85 -70.36 19.15
N LEU A 24 4.73 -71.05 19.27
CA LEU A 24 3.50 -70.71 18.53
C LEU A 24 2.94 -69.35 18.97
N ALA A 25 2.94 -69.06 20.26
CA ALA A 25 2.52 -67.76 20.78
C ALA A 25 3.42 -66.61 20.28
N VAL A 26 4.74 -66.84 20.23
CA VAL A 26 5.70 -65.84 19.68
C VAL A 26 5.48 -65.64 18.18
N ALA A 27 5.23 -66.70 17.41
CA ALA A 27 4.97 -66.59 15.98
C ALA A 27 3.67 -65.83 15.67
N ALA A 28 2.61 -66.06 16.46
CA ALA A 28 1.35 -65.31 16.35
C ALA A 28 1.57 -63.82 16.64
N PHE A 29 2.24 -63.50 17.74
CA PHE A 29 2.56 -62.11 18.12
C PHE A 29 3.46 -61.40 17.10
N GLN A 30 4.45 -62.09 16.54
CA GLN A 30 5.29 -61.52 15.48
C GLN A 30 4.51 -61.23 14.20
N SER A 31 3.51 -62.06 13.87
CA SER A 31 2.67 -61.85 12.70
C SER A 31 1.80 -60.60 12.86
N GLU A 32 1.18 -60.44 14.05
CA GLU A 32 0.37 -59.27 14.41
C GLU A 32 1.17 -57.97 14.34
N ILE A 33 2.40 -57.94 14.90
CA ILE A 33 3.29 -56.76 14.80
C ILE A 33 3.63 -56.41 13.34
N ILE A 34 3.83 -57.41 12.48
CA ILE A 34 4.16 -57.17 11.07
C ILE A 34 2.94 -56.59 10.33
N GLU A 35 1.75 -57.11 10.61
CA GLU A 35 0.47 -56.62 10.07
C GLU A 35 0.23 -55.17 10.50
N ASP A 36 0.30 -54.88 11.80
CA ASP A 36 0.21 -53.53 12.36
C ASP A 36 1.27 -52.59 11.75
N SER A 37 2.49 -53.09 11.54
CA SER A 37 3.56 -52.29 10.94
C SER A 37 3.25 -51.93 9.48
N ASN A 38 2.65 -52.82 8.71
CA ASN A 38 2.27 -52.57 7.32
C ASN A 38 1.08 -51.60 7.25
N ASP A 39 0.07 -51.78 8.10
CA ASP A 39 -1.08 -50.88 8.17
C ASP A 39 -0.68 -49.47 8.60
N ASN A 40 0.23 -49.35 9.57
CA ASN A 40 0.80 -48.06 9.96
C ASN A 40 1.59 -47.38 8.83
N LYS A 41 2.33 -48.14 8.01
CA LYS A 41 3.02 -47.60 6.83
C LYS A 41 2.04 -47.14 5.76
N ALA A 42 0.98 -47.93 5.50
CA ALA A 42 -0.07 -47.55 4.56
C ALA A 42 -0.80 -46.27 5.01
N ARG A 43 -1.10 -46.14 6.32
CA ARG A 43 -1.68 -44.91 6.88
C ARG A 43 -0.75 -43.71 6.74
N ALA A 44 0.54 -43.87 7.01
CA ALA A 44 1.52 -42.80 6.83
C ALA A 44 1.64 -42.36 5.36
N GLU A 45 1.61 -43.31 4.43
CA GLU A 45 1.60 -43.04 2.99
C GLU A 45 0.29 -42.33 2.56
N ALA A 46 -0.87 -42.75 3.08
CA ALA A 46 -2.14 -42.07 2.83
C ALA A 46 -2.14 -40.61 3.30
N ILE A 47 -1.59 -40.33 4.50
CA ILE A 47 -1.43 -38.95 5.00
C ILE A 47 -0.52 -38.15 4.07
N ALA A 48 0.60 -38.71 3.62
CA ALA A 48 1.52 -38.04 2.71
C ALA A 48 0.86 -37.73 1.35
N LEU A 49 0.06 -38.66 0.80
CA LEU A 49 -0.70 -38.45 -0.44
C LEU A 49 -1.78 -37.36 -0.29
N ALA A 50 -2.47 -37.32 0.86
CA ALA A 50 -3.45 -36.28 1.15
C ALA A 50 -2.77 -34.90 1.28
N GLN A 51 -1.67 -34.81 2.03
CA GLN A 51 -0.87 -33.59 2.17
C GLN A 51 -0.32 -33.11 0.84
N GLN A 52 0.27 -34.00 0.04
CA GLN A 52 0.79 -33.67 -1.29
C GLN A 52 -0.30 -33.03 -2.16
N ARG A 53 -1.53 -33.57 -2.14
CA ARG A 53 -2.63 -32.99 -2.91
C ARG A 53 -3.04 -31.62 -2.37
N LEU A 54 -3.14 -31.46 -1.05
CA LEU A 54 -3.45 -30.16 -0.44
C LEU A 54 -2.40 -29.10 -0.81
N GLU A 55 -1.11 -29.45 -0.79
CA GLU A 55 -0.04 -28.53 -1.20
C GLU A 55 -0.10 -28.19 -2.70
N GLN A 56 -0.47 -29.15 -3.57
CA GLN A 56 -0.72 -28.86 -4.97
C GLN A 56 -1.89 -27.89 -5.18
N MET A 57 -2.95 -28.02 -4.37
CA MET A 57 -4.11 -27.10 -4.43
C MET A 57 -3.78 -25.74 -3.81
N ARG A 58 -2.91 -25.68 -2.79
CA ARG A 58 -2.38 -24.42 -2.23
C ARG A 58 -1.50 -23.67 -3.22
N ASN A 59 -0.77 -24.38 -4.07
CA ASN A 59 0.04 -23.79 -5.14
C ASN A 59 -0.81 -23.44 -6.38
N TYR A 60 -1.97 -22.81 -6.18
CA TYR A 60 -2.85 -22.36 -7.26
C TYR A 60 -2.35 -21.08 -7.93
N THR A 61 -1.36 -20.41 -7.36
CA THR A 61 -0.90 -19.07 -7.75
C THR A 61 -0.36 -19.00 -9.18
N THR A 62 0.03 -20.12 -9.76
CA THR A 62 0.46 -20.24 -11.17
C THR A 62 -0.67 -20.67 -12.11
N LEU A 63 -1.87 -20.94 -11.57
CA LEU A 63 -3.02 -21.52 -12.26
C LEU A 63 -4.27 -20.62 -12.20
N ALA A 64 -4.22 -19.55 -11.38
CA ALA A 64 -5.28 -18.56 -11.24
C ALA A 64 -4.65 -17.18 -10.98
N SER A 65 -4.88 -16.26 -11.92
CA SER A 65 -4.37 -14.89 -11.94
C SER A 65 -5.37 -13.87 -11.37
N ASP A 66 -6.65 -14.23 -11.33
CA ASP A 66 -7.74 -13.44 -10.75
C ASP A 66 -8.73 -14.30 -9.95
N ALA A 67 -9.65 -13.63 -9.25
CA ALA A 67 -10.62 -14.30 -8.37
C ALA A 67 -11.64 -15.15 -9.16
N ASP A 68 -11.96 -14.79 -10.40
CA ASP A 68 -12.92 -15.52 -11.24
C ASP A 68 -12.29 -16.83 -11.75
N GLU A 69 -11.01 -16.79 -12.13
CA GLU A 69 -10.21 -17.95 -12.51
C GLU A 69 -10.02 -18.90 -11.32
N PHE A 70 -9.73 -18.38 -10.12
CA PHE A 70 -9.67 -19.17 -8.89
C PHE A 70 -11.00 -19.86 -8.57
N ASN A 71 -12.12 -19.14 -8.70
CA ASN A 71 -13.46 -19.69 -8.49
C ASN A 71 -13.80 -20.78 -9.50
N THR A 72 -13.30 -20.66 -10.73
CA THR A 72 -13.46 -21.67 -11.79
C THR A 72 -12.60 -22.90 -11.49
N LEU A 73 -11.34 -22.70 -11.09
CA LEU A 73 -10.38 -23.75 -10.76
C LEU A 73 -10.85 -24.63 -9.59
N PHE A 74 -11.44 -24.01 -8.57
CA PHE A 74 -12.00 -24.69 -7.39
C PHE A 74 -13.52 -24.58 -7.33
N THR A 75 -14.17 -25.11 -8.37
CA THR A 75 -15.64 -25.21 -8.41
C THR A 75 -16.15 -26.12 -7.28
N ALA A 76 -17.18 -25.66 -6.55
CA ALA A 76 -17.80 -26.44 -5.48
C ALA A 76 -18.35 -27.79 -5.99
N THR A 77 -18.11 -28.84 -5.22
CA THR A 77 -18.47 -30.21 -5.57
C THR A 77 -19.67 -30.68 -4.75
N THR A 78 -20.43 -31.64 -5.28
CA THR A 78 -21.46 -32.33 -4.49
C THR A 78 -20.86 -33.55 -3.81
N GLY A 79 -20.21 -33.36 -2.66
CA GLY A 79 -19.51 -34.39 -1.91
C GLY A 79 -18.19 -34.83 -2.58
N TYR A 80 -17.62 -35.93 -2.09
CA TYR A 80 -16.36 -36.48 -2.58
C TYR A 80 -16.41 -36.82 -4.08
N SER A 81 -15.61 -36.11 -4.86
CA SER A 81 -15.51 -36.21 -6.32
C SER A 81 -14.03 -36.32 -6.74
N ASN A 82 -13.75 -36.21 -8.06
CA ASN A 82 -12.39 -36.27 -8.62
C ASN A 82 -11.58 -37.51 -8.19
N GLN A 83 -12.23 -38.67 -8.21
CA GLN A 83 -11.62 -39.92 -7.76
C GLN A 83 -10.38 -40.28 -8.58
N THR A 84 -9.25 -40.45 -7.89
CA THR A 84 -7.98 -40.84 -8.49
C THR A 84 -7.43 -42.08 -7.80
N ASN A 85 -7.12 -43.13 -8.57
CA ASN A 85 -6.51 -44.35 -8.04
C ASN A 85 -4.98 -44.22 -8.10
N ILE A 86 -4.31 -44.48 -6.98
CA ILE A 86 -2.87 -44.31 -6.80
C ILE A 86 -2.29 -45.64 -6.36
N THR A 87 -1.33 -46.17 -7.13
CA THR A 87 -0.57 -47.36 -6.73
C THR A 87 0.54 -46.92 -5.77
N GLY A 88 0.34 -47.13 -4.47
CA GLY A 88 1.34 -46.86 -3.45
C GLY A 88 2.30 -48.03 -3.24
N ASN A 89 3.29 -47.82 -2.38
CA ASN A 89 4.29 -48.83 -2.04
C ASN A 89 3.76 -49.87 -1.06
N ASN A 90 2.84 -49.48 -0.18
CA ASN A 90 2.29 -50.35 0.86
C ASN A 90 0.85 -50.81 0.58
N ALA A 91 0.07 -50.03 -0.19
CA ALA A 91 -1.30 -50.35 -0.55
C ALA A 91 -1.73 -49.65 -1.86
N GLN A 92 -2.90 -50.02 -2.37
CA GLN A 92 -3.58 -49.27 -3.44
C GLN A 92 -4.52 -48.24 -2.80
N PHE A 93 -4.32 -46.98 -3.15
CA PHE A 93 -5.06 -45.86 -2.58
C PHE A 93 -6.07 -45.28 -3.56
N THR A 94 -7.18 -44.77 -3.02
CA THR A 94 -8.17 -43.98 -3.75
C THR A 94 -8.26 -42.61 -3.10
N ARG A 95 -7.94 -41.55 -3.86
CA ARG A 95 -8.07 -40.16 -3.40
C ARG A 95 -9.33 -39.52 -3.96
N GLN A 96 -10.05 -38.76 -3.14
CA GLN A 96 -11.19 -37.94 -3.54
C GLN A 96 -11.14 -36.58 -2.85
N GLU A 97 -11.81 -35.60 -3.45
CA GLU A 97 -11.83 -34.20 -3.01
C GLU A 97 -13.29 -33.73 -2.85
N ASP A 98 -13.59 -33.03 -1.76
CA ASP A 98 -14.85 -32.32 -1.56
C ASP A 98 -14.55 -30.83 -1.34
N ILE A 99 -15.08 -29.98 -2.21
CA ILE A 99 -14.89 -28.54 -2.22
C ILE A 99 -16.23 -27.90 -1.89
N SER A 100 -16.28 -27.18 -0.78
CA SER A 100 -17.45 -26.39 -0.38
C SER A 100 -17.09 -24.91 -0.28
N GLU A 101 -18.07 -24.04 -0.50
CA GLU A 101 -17.89 -22.60 -0.49
C GLU A 101 -18.37 -22.00 0.83
N SER A 102 -17.57 -21.14 1.44
CA SER A 102 -17.86 -20.46 2.70
C SER A 102 -17.46 -18.98 2.58
N ALA A 103 -18.43 -18.11 2.27
CA ALA A 103 -18.19 -16.69 2.00
C ALA A 103 -17.13 -16.51 0.88
N ASP A 104 -16.00 -15.86 1.19
CA ASP A 104 -14.92 -15.56 0.23
C ASP A 104 -13.84 -16.65 0.16
N THR A 105 -14.03 -17.79 0.84
CA THR A 105 -13.07 -18.90 0.88
C THR A 105 -13.68 -20.24 0.42
N LYS A 106 -12.81 -21.15 -0.02
CA LYS A 106 -13.13 -22.53 -0.38
C LYS A 106 -12.61 -23.48 0.71
N ASN A 107 -13.50 -24.26 1.29
CA ASN A 107 -13.16 -25.35 2.20
C ASN A 107 -12.95 -26.63 1.39
N ILE A 108 -11.72 -27.14 1.42
CA ILE A 108 -11.30 -28.30 0.66
C ILE A 108 -10.99 -29.44 1.62
N THR A 109 -11.67 -30.56 1.41
CA THR A 109 -11.48 -31.79 2.15
C THR A 109 -10.93 -32.87 1.22
N VAL A 110 -9.75 -33.39 1.51
CA VAL A 110 -9.12 -34.49 0.76
C VAL A 110 -9.23 -35.77 1.57
N MET A 111 -9.87 -36.78 0.97
CA MET A 111 -9.98 -38.12 1.54
C MET A 111 -9.10 -39.10 0.75
N VAL A 112 -8.33 -39.91 1.46
CA VAL A 112 -7.56 -41.02 0.89
C VAL A 112 -7.98 -42.31 1.59
N SER A 113 -8.49 -43.28 0.82
CA SER A 113 -8.91 -44.60 1.32
C SER A 113 -8.08 -45.73 0.73
N TRP A 114 -7.92 -46.82 1.47
CA TRP A 114 -7.24 -48.04 1.05
C TRP A 114 -7.83 -49.27 1.75
N GLU A 115 -7.50 -50.46 1.25
CA GLU A 115 -7.85 -51.72 1.90
C GLU A 115 -6.70 -52.18 2.81
N SER A 116 -7.00 -52.45 4.08
CA SER A 116 -6.04 -52.97 5.05
C SER A 116 -5.62 -54.41 4.71
N SER A 117 -4.58 -54.88 5.38
CA SER A 117 -4.12 -56.27 5.25
C SER A 117 -5.17 -57.31 5.69
N ALA A 118 -6.16 -56.90 6.50
CA ALA A 118 -7.32 -57.70 6.90
C ALA A 118 -8.53 -57.63 5.94
N GLY A 119 -8.44 -56.83 4.87
CA GLY A 119 -9.53 -56.63 3.89
C GLY A 119 -10.58 -55.59 4.30
N GLU A 120 -10.28 -54.74 5.29
CA GLU A 120 -11.18 -53.66 5.74
C GLU A 120 -10.80 -52.34 5.05
N THR A 121 -11.79 -51.52 4.69
CA THR A 121 -11.52 -50.20 4.11
C THR A 121 -11.18 -49.19 5.20
N GLU A 122 -9.97 -48.66 5.15
CA GLU A 122 -9.45 -47.60 6.01
C GLU A 122 -9.39 -46.28 5.25
N GLN A 123 -9.46 -45.16 5.96
CA GLN A 123 -9.39 -43.83 5.35
C GLN A 123 -8.73 -42.79 6.24
N VAL A 124 -8.15 -41.77 5.59
CA VAL A 124 -7.64 -40.54 6.19
C VAL A 124 -8.31 -39.36 5.49
N VAL A 125 -8.73 -38.37 6.28
CA VAL A 125 -9.35 -37.14 5.79
C VAL A 125 -8.55 -35.97 6.33
N LEU A 126 -8.14 -35.07 5.44
CA LEU A 126 -7.50 -33.80 5.78
C LEU A 126 -8.32 -32.65 5.20
N GLU A 127 -8.44 -31.56 5.95
CA GLU A 127 -9.22 -30.38 5.59
C GLU A 127 -8.32 -29.14 5.58
N THR A 128 -8.56 -28.24 4.64
CA THR A 128 -7.95 -26.92 4.57
C THR A 128 -8.96 -25.90 4.07
N GLU A 129 -8.73 -24.64 4.42
CA GLU A 129 -9.41 -23.49 3.83
C GLU A 129 -8.44 -22.80 2.85
N LEU A 130 -8.92 -22.38 1.68
CA LEU A 130 -8.18 -21.58 0.69
C LEU A 130 -9.00 -20.34 0.34
N GLY A 131 -8.40 -19.16 0.50
CA GLY A 131 -8.89 -17.92 -0.11
C GLY A 131 -8.07 -17.57 -1.35
N PHE A 132 -8.65 -16.77 -2.24
CA PHE A 132 -7.90 -16.14 -3.32
C PHE A 132 -7.16 -14.92 -2.80
N GLU A 133 -5.85 -14.89 -2.99
CA GLU A 133 -5.00 -13.70 -2.81
C GLU A 133 -4.12 -13.57 -4.05
N SER A 134 -4.09 -12.37 -4.64
CA SER A 134 -3.32 -12.17 -5.87
C SER A 134 -1.80 -12.35 -5.60
N PRO A 135 -1.09 -13.21 -6.34
CA PRO A 135 0.34 -13.48 -6.09
C PRO A 135 1.23 -12.25 -6.34
N SER A 136 0.87 -11.43 -7.33
CA SER A 136 1.52 -10.14 -7.59
C SER A 136 1.26 -9.13 -6.46
N LEU A 137 0.09 -9.24 -5.83
CA LEU A 137 -0.30 -8.44 -4.67
C LEU A 137 0.50 -8.82 -3.42
N THR A 138 0.81 -10.10 -3.16
CA THR A 138 1.62 -10.48 -1.98
C THR A 138 3.06 -9.97 -2.09
N GLY A 139 3.62 -9.91 -3.31
CA GLY A 139 4.91 -9.25 -3.58
C GLY A 139 4.87 -7.73 -3.39
N GLN A 140 3.72 -7.10 -3.64
CA GLN A 140 3.50 -5.65 -3.42
C GLN A 140 3.04 -5.30 -1.98
N LEU A 141 2.39 -6.22 -1.26
CA LEU A 141 1.86 -6.06 0.10
C LEU A 141 2.92 -6.28 1.18
N GLY A 142 4.09 -6.83 0.84
CA GLY A 142 5.26 -6.88 1.73
C GLY A 142 5.76 -5.50 2.18
N MET A 143 5.23 -4.41 1.60
CA MET A 143 5.53 -3.02 1.95
C MET A 143 4.43 -2.33 2.79
N ASP A 144 3.33 -3.01 3.14
CA ASP A 144 2.16 -2.40 3.79
C ASP A 144 2.10 -2.61 5.33
N LEU A 145 3.25 -2.89 5.96
CA LEU A 145 3.33 -2.96 7.43
C LEU A 145 3.96 -1.70 8.01
N SER A 146 3.10 -0.70 8.18
CA SER A 146 3.05 0.21 9.33
C SER A 146 4.15 1.27 9.53
N ASN A 147 5.14 1.48 8.66
CA ASN A 147 6.10 2.59 8.86
C ASN A 147 7.00 3.00 7.66
N ASP A 148 6.62 2.78 6.40
CA ASP A 148 7.43 3.23 5.25
C ASP A 148 6.66 4.24 4.37
N PRO A 149 7.35 5.20 3.71
CA PRO A 149 6.75 6.45 3.25
C PRO A 149 5.70 6.23 2.15
N LEU A 150 4.68 7.11 2.18
CA LEU A 150 3.48 7.17 1.34
C LEU A 150 3.69 7.32 -0.18
N VAL A 151 4.86 6.94 -0.72
CA VAL A 151 5.12 6.91 -2.17
C VAL A 151 5.68 5.54 -2.54
N ARG A 152 4.80 4.66 -3.02
CA ARG A 152 5.19 3.38 -3.63
C ARG A 152 6.10 3.63 -4.82
N SER A 153 7.04 2.71 -5.09
CA SER A 153 7.88 2.80 -6.29
C SER A 153 7.02 2.87 -7.54
N ALA A 154 7.48 3.58 -8.56
CA ALA A 154 6.81 3.67 -9.86
C ALA A 154 6.92 2.35 -10.67
N THR A 155 7.11 1.20 -10.00
CA THR A 155 7.29 -0.10 -10.63
C THR A 155 6.00 -0.48 -11.35
N GLY A 156 6.02 -0.43 -12.68
CA GLY A 156 5.04 -1.15 -13.48
C GLY A 156 5.29 -2.66 -13.40
N ARG A 157 4.50 -3.44 -14.15
CA ARG A 157 4.65 -4.90 -14.29
C ARG A 157 5.90 -5.34 -15.06
N ALA A 158 6.61 -4.41 -15.70
CA ALA A 158 7.85 -4.71 -16.41
C ALA A 158 9.02 -4.78 -15.45
N VAL A 159 9.92 -5.72 -15.71
CA VAL A 159 11.20 -5.86 -15.02
C VAL A 159 12.35 -5.59 -15.99
N LEU A 160 13.51 -5.25 -15.45
CA LEU A 160 14.72 -5.12 -16.26
C LEU A 160 15.05 -6.46 -16.92
N GLY A 161 15.33 -6.40 -18.22
CA GLY A 161 15.60 -7.58 -19.02
C GLY A 161 16.87 -8.30 -18.58
N ALA A 162 16.84 -9.63 -18.66
CA ALA A 162 17.99 -10.48 -18.41
C ALA A 162 18.33 -11.29 -19.66
N GLY A 163 19.62 -11.34 -19.99
CA GLY A 163 20.12 -12.13 -21.11
C GLY A 163 20.14 -11.37 -22.44
N GLN A 164 20.30 -12.15 -23.51
CA GLN A 164 20.51 -11.66 -24.88
C GLN A 164 19.67 -12.46 -25.86
N VAL A 165 19.48 -11.90 -27.06
CA VAL A 165 18.91 -12.58 -28.21
C VAL A 165 19.81 -13.74 -28.62
N GLU A 166 19.24 -14.93 -28.75
CA GLU A 166 19.95 -16.16 -29.08
C GLU A 166 19.90 -16.48 -30.58
N ALA A 167 20.82 -17.34 -31.03
CA ALA A 167 20.85 -17.78 -32.43
C ALA A 167 19.65 -18.69 -32.73
N GLY A 168 18.65 -18.15 -33.42
CA GLY A 168 17.40 -18.85 -33.77
C GLY A 168 16.15 -18.16 -33.24
N ASP A 169 16.30 -17.22 -32.31
CA ASP A 169 15.21 -16.38 -31.83
C ASP A 169 14.54 -15.64 -33.00
N GLN A 170 13.21 -15.53 -32.93
CA GLN A 170 12.43 -14.72 -33.86
C GLN A 170 12.08 -13.42 -33.14
N VAL A 171 12.71 -12.32 -33.56
CA VAL A 171 12.47 -10.99 -33.02
C VAL A 171 11.65 -10.20 -34.02
N ASP A 172 10.51 -9.66 -33.58
CA ASP A 172 9.68 -8.76 -34.38
C ASP A 172 10.09 -7.30 -34.14
N THR A 173 10.82 -6.73 -35.08
CA THR A 173 11.19 -5.30 -35.11
C THR A 173 10.24 -4.45 -35.95
N SER A 174 9.34 -5.08 -36.71
CA SER A 174 8.42 -4.38 -37.61
C SER A 174 7.27 -3.71 -36.87
N SER A 175 6.88 -4.27 -35.72
CA SER A 175 5.82 -3.71 -34.87
C SER A 175 6.18 -2.38 -34.21
N ASN A 176 7.47 -2.18 -33.88
CA ASN A 176 7.93 -1.01 -33.12
C ASN A 176 8.51 0.08 -34.04
N GLY A 177 9.26 -0.29 -35.07
CA GLY A 177 9.79 0.66 -36.06
C GLY A 177 10.83 1.66 -35.52
N ASP A 178 11.42 1.41 -34.35
CA ASP A 178 12.37 2.29 -33.64
C ASP A 178 13.73 1.65 -33.34
N LEU A 179 14.02 0.51 -33.99
CA LEU A 179 15.16 -0.39 -33.80
C LEU A 179 15.06 -1.34 -32.59
N THR A 180 14.04 -1.21 -31.74
CA THR A 180 13.74 -2.25 -30.75
C THR A 180 12.96 -3.39 -31.36
N GLY A 181 13.00 -4.55 -30.71
CA GLY A 181 12.29 -5.74 -31.13
C GLY A 181 11.50 -6.39 -30.00
N LEU A 182 10.43 -7.08 -30.35
CA LEU A 182 9.67 -7.93 -29.45
C LEU A 182 10.09 -9.38 -29.65
N LEU A 183 10.46 -10.04 -28.56
CA LEU A 183 10.90 -11.42 -28.51
C LEU A 183 9.95 -12.23 -27.61
N ASP A 184 9.28 -13.22 -28.21
CA ASP A 184 8.47 -14.22 -27.53
C ASP A 184 9.13 -15.60 -27.73
N ARG A 185 9.50 -16.27 -26.63
CA ARG A 185 10.11 -17.61 -26.65
C ARG A 185 9.10 -18.73 -26.42
N GLY A 186 7.82 -18.38 -26.29
CA GLY A 186 6.72 -19.31 -26.00
C GLY A 186 6.66 -19.74 -24.54
N ASP A 187 7.37 -19.07 -23.64
CA ASP A 187 7.46 -19.37 -22.22
C ASP A 187 6.52 -18.55 -21.33
N GLY A 188 5.67 -17.70 -21.94
CA GLY A 188 4.73 -16.84 -21.21
C GLY A 188 5.23 -15.41 -21.03
N ASP A 189 6.51 -15.15 -21.29
CA ASP A 189 7.11 -13.84 -21.15
C ASP A 189 7.24 -13.12 -22.49
N LEU A 190 6.96 -11.81 -22.49
CA LEU A 190 7.26 -10.94 -23.61
C LEU A 190 8.50 -10.10 -23.31
N ARG A 191 9.52 -10.16 -24.18
CA ARG A 191 10.80 -9.48 -23.98
C ARG A 191 10.97 -8.36 -24.99
N LEU A 192 11.48 -7.22 -24.53
CA LEU A 192 11.92 -6.13 -25.37
C LEU A 192 13.42 -6.23 -25.58
N THR A 193 13.87 -6.11 -26.82
CA THR A 193 15.29 -6.19 -27.20
C THR A 193 15.75 -4.88 -27.82
N ASN A 194 17.05 -4.57 -27.72
CA ASN A 194 17.64 -3.39 -28.38
C ASN A 194 18.02 -3.63 -29.85
N GLY A 195 17.59 -4.76 -30.42
CA GLY A 195 17.85 -5.17 -31.81
C GLY A 195 17.36 -6.60 -32.10
N ASP A 196 17.56 -7.07 -33.32
CA ASP A 196 17.09 -8.36 -33.85
C ASP A 196 18.18 -9.43 -34.01
N LYS A 197 19.44 -9.12 -33.69
CA LYS A 197 20.57 -10.01 -33.97
C LYS A 197 20.97 -10.78 -32.72
N ALA A 198 21.48 -11.99 -32.95
CA ALA A 198 22.07 -12.77 -31.87
C ALA A 198 23.20 -11.99 -31.18
N GLY A 199 23.10 -11.84 -29.86
CA GLY A 199 23.99 -11.03 -29.04
C GLY A 199 23.47 -9.64 -28.68
N ASP A 200 22.35 -9.19 -29.26
CA ASP A 200 21.62 -8.00 -28.81
C ASP A 200 21.00 -8.26 -27.42
N ASP A 201 20.88 -7.21 -26.60
CA ASP A 201 20.48 -7.34 -25.20
C ASP A 201 18.96 -7.36 -25.06
N VAL A 202 18.46 -8.20 -24.15
CA VAL A 202 17.09 -8.09 -23.64
C VAL A 202 17.07 -6.98 -22.60
N VAL A 203 16.34 -5.89 -22.88
CA VAL A 203 16.35 -4.67 -22.08
C VAL A 203 15.20 -4.61 -21.07
N LEU A 204 14.06 -5.20 -21.40
CA LEU A 204 12.91 -5.34 -20.50
C LEU A 204 12.23 -6.70 -20.70
N THR A 205 11.57 -7.17 -19.65
CA THR A 205 10.72 -8.36 -19.69
C THR A 205 9.38 -8.04 -19.04
N LEU A 206 8.28 -8.42 -19.69
CA LEU A 206 6.97 -8.58 -19.06
C LEU A 206 6.80 -10.05 -18.75
N GLU A 207 6.80 -10.37 -17.46
CA GLU A 207 6.52 -11.71 -16.96
C GLU A 207 5.03 -12.01 -17.13
N ASP A 208 4.69 -13.24 -17.53
CA ASP A 208 3.32 -13.71 -17.73
C ASP A 208 2.47 -12.81 -18.67
N ALA A 209 3.11 -12.10 -19.60
CA ALA A 209 2.45 -11.26 -20.59
C ALA A 209 1.56 -12.07 -21.55
N CYS A 210 1.87 -13.35 -21.70
CA CYS A 210 1.42 -14.21 -22.76
C CYS A 210 0.74 -15.43 -22.15
N GLU A 211 -0.55 -15.64 -22.41
CA GLU A 211 -1.27 -16.81 -21.87
C GLU A 211 -0.67 -18.14 -22.37
N LEU A 212 -0.56 -19.09 -21.45
CA LEU A 212 -0.15 -20.47 -21.69
C LEU A 212 -1.36 -21.40 -21.51
N ASP A 213 -1.48 -22.42 -22.35
CA ASP A 213 -2.49 -23.46 -22.21
C ASP A 213 -2.16 -24.44 -21.06
N SER A 214 -3.06 -25.38 -20.80
CA SER A 214 -2.90 -26.38 -19.75
C SER A 214 -1.70 -27.32 -19.92
N ASP A 215 -1.11 -27.37 -21.12
CA ASP A 215 0.10 -28.14 -21.43
C ASP A 215 1.38 -27.29 -21.32
N GLY A 216 1.25 -26.03 -20.89
CA GLY A 216 2.34 -25.06 -20.75
C GLY A 216 2.83 -24.52 -22.10
N GLN A 217 2.01 -24.59 -23.16
CA GLN A 217 2.35 -24.04 -24.47
C GLN A 217 1.66 -22.70 -24.72
N ARG A 218 2.30 -21.86 -25.52
CA ARG A 218 1.79 -20.55 -25.94
C ARG A 218 0.40 -20.67 -26.55
N SER A 219 -0.58 -19.99 -25.95
CA SER A 219 -1.95 -19.92 -26.49
C SER A 219 -2.00 -19.08 -27.77
N THR A 220 -3.12 -19.14 -28.51
CA THR A 220 -3.32 -18.31 -29.70
C THR A 220 -3.69 -16.86 -29.39
N LEU A 221 -3.85 -16.50 -28.11
CA LEU A 221 -4.22 -15.14 -27.71
C LEU A 221 -3.00 -14.22 -27.74
N PRO A 222 -3.15 -12.97 -28.22
CA PRO A 222 -2.04 -12.02 -28.28
C PRO A 222 -1.51 -11.73 -26.88
N CYS A 223 -0.19 -11.57 -26.75
CA CYS A 223 0.40 -11.13 -25.49
C CYS A 223 -0.08 -9.72 -25.16
N THR A 224 -0.13 -9.41 -23.87
CA THR A 224 -0.17 -8.04 -23.37
C THR A 224 1.13 -7.33 -23.77
N GLY A 225 0.99 -6.20 -24.48
CA GLY A 225 2.12 -5.41 -24.94
C GLY A 225 2.70 -4.49 -23.86
N PHE A 226 3.90 -3.96 -24.13
CA PHE A 226 4.50 -2.88 -23.36
C PHE A 226 3.70 -1.59 -23.51
N VAL A 227 3.75 -0.76 -22.47
CA VAL A 227 3.33 0.64 -22.55
C VAL A 227 4.37 1.41 -23.34
N GLU A 228 3.93 2.19 -24.31
CA GLU A 228 4.77 3.02 -25.18
C GLU A 228 4.44 4.49 -24.95
N ILE A 229 5.39 5.26 -24.42
CA ILE A 229 5.27 6.73 -24.33
C ILE A 229 6.30 7.37 -25.25
N SER A 230 5.82 8.04 -26.30
CA SER A 230 6.64 8.55 -27.40
C SER A 230 6.50 10.06 -27.59
N GLY A 231 7.57 10.66 -28.09
CA GLY A 231 7.64 12.08 -28.38
C GLY A 231 8.90 12.45 -29.15
N LYS A 232 9.07 13.74 -29.40
CA LYS A 232 10.26 14.30 -30.04
C LYS A 232 11.00 15.22 -29.08
N VAL A 233 12.32 15.18 -29.16
CA VAL A 233 13.19 16.16 -28.52
C VAL A 233 13.66 17.14 -29.57
N TYR A 234 13.37 18.41 -29.37
CA TYR A 234 13.86 19.51 -30.18
C TYR A 234 15.01 20.22 -29.45
N ILE A 235 16.04 20.58 -30.18
CA ILE A 235 17.18 21.36 -29.68
C ILE A 235 17.18 22.66 -30.46
N ASP A 236 16.95 23.79 -29.78
CA ASP A 236 16.93 25.11 -30.40
C ASP A 236 18.35 25.48 -30.87
N THR A 237 18.53 25.57 -32.19
CA THR A 237 19.86 25.76 -32.79
C THR A 237 20.41 27.17 -32.56
N SER A 238 19.55 28.12 -32.19
CA SER A 238 19.95 29.50 -31.95
C SER A 238 20.61 29.71 -30.58
N THR A 239 20.15 28.99 -29.56
CA THR A 239 20.64 29.06 -28.18
C THR A 239 21.57 27.90 -27.84
N GLN A 240 21.32 26.71 -28.38
CA GLN A 240 22.06 25.46 -28.13
C GLN A 240 22.80 24.96 -29.37
N ASN A 241 23.54 25.84 -30.04
CA ASN A 241 24.21 25.54 -31.33
C ASN A 241 25.37 24.53 -31.25
N ASN A 242 25.88 24.25 -30.05
CA ASN A 242 26.97 23.28 -29.83
C ASN A 242 26.48 21.94 -29.28
N LEU A 243 25.22 21.86 -28.84
CA LEU A 243 24.66 20.65 -28.26
C LEU A 243 24.32 19.66 -29.37
N LYS A 244 24.95 18.48 -29.34
CA LYS A 244 24.67 17.44 -30.32
C LYS A 244 23.51 16.56 -29.84
N PRO A 245 22.69 16.04 -30.75
CA PRO A 245 21.64 15.07 -30.40
C PRO A 245 22.15 13.84 -29.65
N GLY A 246 23.35 13.35 -29.97
CA GLY A 246 24.00 12.25 -29.23
C GLY A 246 24.18 12.51 -27.73
N ASP A 247 24.39 13.78 -27.37
CA ASP A 247 24.64 14.22 -25.99
C ASP A 247 23.33 14.42 -25.19
N VAL A 248 22.16 14.21 -25.80
CA VAL A 248 20.84 14.36 -25.18
C VAL A 248 20.21 12.99 -24.96
N TYR A 249 20.01 12.63 -23.70
CA TYR A 249 19.48 11.34 -23.26
C TYR A 249 18.06 11.49 -22.73
N ILE A 250 17.22 10.50 -23.01
CA ILE A 250 15.89 10.39 -22.41
C ILE A 250 15.91 9.24 -21.41
N LYS A 251 15.39 9.50 -20.22
CA LYS A 251 15.33 8.53 -19.12
C LYS A 251 13.94 8.50 -18.53
N ALA A 252 13.45 7.30 -18.31
CA ALA A 252 12.27 7.05 -17.50
C ALA A 252 12.69 6.55 -16.11
N SER A 253 11.84 6.79 -15.12
CA SER A 253 12.06 6.29 -13.76
C SER A 253 11.80 4.78 -13.69
N ASP A 254 12.54 4.08 -12.83
CA ASP A 254 12.38 2.64 -12.53
C ASP A 254 12.69 1.70 -13.73
N ALA A 255 12.10 0.50 -13.76
CA ALA A 255 12.21 -0.47 -14.85
C ALA A 255 11.54 0.03 -16.14
N ALA A 256 12.31 0.78 -16.94
CA ALA A 256 11.90 1.33 -18.23
C ALA A 256 13.09 1.45 -19.18
N TYR A 257 12.81 1.39 -20.49
CA TYR A 257 13.80 1.51 -21.54
C TYR A 257 13.37 2.56 -22.55
N CYS A 258 14.14 3.63 -22.68
CA CYS A 258 13.88 4.71 -23.64
C CYS A 258 14.82 4.59 -24.84
N GLN A 259 14.23 4.23 -25.98
CA GLN A 259 14.90 4.19 -27.26
C GLN A 259 14.92 5.59 -27.89
N ARG A 260 16.04 5.95 -28.52
CA ARG A 260 16.22 7.22 -29.25
C ARG A 260 16.61 6.92 -30.69
N TYR A 261 15.91 7.55 -31.64
CA TYR A 261 16.13 7.31 -33.05
C TYR A 261 15.74 8.53 -33.89
N TYR A 262 16.12 8.55 -35.14
CA TYR A 262 15.53 9.45 -36.13
C TYR A 262 15.22 8.67 -37.40
N THR A 263 14.22 9.14 -38.15
CA THR A 263 13.81 8.50 -39.39
C THR A 263 14.46 9.21 -40.58
N ASN A 264 15.11 8.45 -41.46
CA ASN A 264 15.74 8.98 -42.67
C ASN A 264 15.20 8.26 -43.90
N GLY A 265 14.16 8.83 -44.49
CA GLY A 265 13.49 8.26 -45.66
C GLY A 265 12.63 7.05 -45.32
N LEU A 266 12.19 6.37 -46.37
CA LEU A 266 11.40 5.15 -46.28
C LEU A 266 12.25 3.98 -46.75
N ASP A 267 12.07 2.82 -46.14
CA ASP A 267 12.64 1.56 -46.59
C ASP A 267 12.01 1.10 -47.93
N ALA A 268 12.42 -0.08 -48.41
CA ALA A 268 11.93 -0.64 -49.66
C ALA A 268 10.42 -0.96 -49.65
N ASP A 269 9.83 -1.10 -48.46
CA ASP A 269 8.42 -1.44 -48.23
C ASP A 269 7.56 -0.20 -47.91
N GLY A 270 8.18 0.98 -47.83
CA GLY A 270 7.50 2.25 -47.57
C GLY A 270 7.36 2.60 -46.09
N ASN A 271 8.02 1.87 -45.18
CA ASN A 271 8.04 2.17 -43.76
C ASN A 271 9.18 3.15 -43.42
N PRO A 272 9.04 4.01 -42.40
CA PRO A 272 10.12 4.89 -41.97
C PRO A 272 11.37 4.11 -41.58
N GLN A 273 12.51 4.43 -42.18
CA GLN A 273 13.78 3.80 -41.80
C GLN A 273 14.36 4.48 -40.57
N ALA A 274 14.26 3.83 -39.41
CA ALA A 274 14.87 4.31 -38.17
C ALA A 274 16.40 4.15 -38.18
N LEU A 275 17.11 5.13 -37.62
CA LEU A 275 18.55 5.15 -37.43
C LEU A 275 18.86 5.50 -35.96
N GLN A 276 19.87 4.82 -35.42
CA GLN A 276 20.26 4.96 -34.01
C GLN A 276 20.96 6.30 -33.77
N ILE A 277 20.74 6.87 -32.59
CA ILE A 277 21.45 8.04 -32.10
C ILE A 277 22.53 7.61 -31.11
N ASP A 278 23.76 8.01 -31.39
CA ASP A 278 24.95 7.75 -30.57
C ASP A 278 25.82 9.00 -30.40
N ASP A 279 26.89 8.89 -29.62
CA ASP A 279 27.83 10.00 -29.33
C ASP A 279 28.54 10.54 -30.60
N SER A 280 28.54 9.77 -31.69
CA SER A 280 29.13 10.17 -32.97
C SER A 280 28.15 10.97 -33.84
N THR A 281 26.86 10.93 -33.50
CA THR A 281 25.77 11.58 -34.23
C THR A 281 25.82 13.10 -33.99
N ALA A 282 26.50 13.80 -34.90
CA ALA A 282 26.68 15.25 -34.82
C ALA A 282 25.47 16.05 -35.33
N THR A 283 24.57 15.44 -36.11
CA THR A 283 23.38 16.09 -36.67
C THR A 283 22.23 15.10 -36.71
N ALA A 284 21.11 15.44 -36.07
CA ALA A 284 19.82 14.80 -36.27
C ALA A 284 19.07 15.51 -37.41
N THR A 285 17.84 15.07 -37.70
CA THR A 285 17.01 15.72 -38.72
C THR A 285 16.80 17.19 -38.35
N LEU A 286 16.96 18.08 -39.34
CA LEU A 286 16.71 19.51 -39.19
C LEU A 286 15.30 19.83 -39.66
N THR A 287 14.64 20.75 -38.96
CA THR A 287 13.43 21.39 -39.47
C THR A 287 13.73 22.22 -40.72
N ALA A 288 12.70 22.60 -41.48
CA ALA A 288 12.84 23.13 -42.83
C ALA A 288 13.75 24.37 -42.95
N ASN A 289 13.74 25.26 -41.95
CA ASN A 289 14.60 26.46 -41.87
C ASN A 289 15.82 26.27 -40.94
N GLY A 290 15.95 25.11 -40.30
CA GLY A 290 17.07 24.77 -39.42
C GLY A 290 17.01 25.38 -38.02
N ASP A 291 15.82 25.79 -37.57
CA ASP A 291 15.64 26.36 -36.23
C ASP A 291 15.78 25.30 -35.12
N TYR A 292 15.46 24.04 -35.42
CA TYR A 292 15.60 22.93 -34.48
C TYR A 292 16.33 21.73 -35.10
N HIS A 293 17.24 21.15 -34.32
CA HIS A 293 17.56 19.73 -34.47
C HIS A 293 16.50 18.92 -33.73
N TYR A 294 16.04 17.81 -34.30
CA TYR A 294 15.11 16.95 -33.58
C TYR A 294 15.38 15.47 -33.78
N PHE A 295 15.00 14.70 -32.77
CA PHE A 295 14.94 13.25 -32.84
C PHE A 295 13.73 12.70 -32.10
N ASP A 296 13.38 11.47 -32.44
CA ASP A 296 12.27 10.71 -31.86
C ASP A 296 12.76 9.87 -30.67
N TYR A 297 11.90 9.73 -29.68
CA TYR A 297 12.11 8.80 -28.60
C TYR A 297 10.85 7.99 -28.32
N THR A 298 11.03 6.77 -27.82
CA THR A 298 9.94 5.91 -27.34
C THR A 298 10.42 5.21 -26.08
N CYS A 299 9.71 5.44 -24.98
CA CYS A 299 9.95 4.79 -23.71
C CYS A 299 8.98 3.63 -23.53
N TYR A 300 9.54 2.44 -23.33
CA TYR A 300 8.82 1.21 -23.03
C TYR A 300 8.76 0.99 -21.54
N LEU A 301 7.56 0.73 -21.04
CA LEU A 301 7.26 0.55 -19.61
C LEU A 301 6.25 -0.59 -19.43
N GLY A 302 6.06 -1.05 -18.19
CA GLY A 302 4.99 -1.99 -17.86
C GLY A 302 3.70 -1.30 -17.42
N GLY A 303 2.56 -1.96 -17.58
CA GLY A 303 1.30 -1.48 -17.00
C GLY A 303 1.42 -1.32 -15.48
N GLY A 304 0.73 -0.33 -14.92
CA GLY A 304 0.84 0.09 -13.51
C GLY A 304 1.94 1.11 -13.23
N TRP A 305 2.79 1.44 -14.20
CA TRP A 305 3.85 2.45 -14.04
C TRP A 305 3.31 3.87 -13.83
N HIS A 306 3.86 4.62 -12.88
CA HIS A 306 3.46 6.01 -12.57
C HIS A 306 4.68 6.85 -12.16
N GLY A 307 5.59 7.06 -13.11
CA GLY A 307 6.88 7.70 -12.86
C GLY A 307 7.09 8.98 -13.68
N ASN A 308 8.36 9.30 -13.91
CA ASN A 308 8.78 10.48 -14.66
C ASN A 308 9.54 10.07 -15.92
N ILE A 309 9.32 10.79 -17.01
CA ILE A 309 10.20 10.77 -18.18
C ILE A 309 10.88 12.13 -18.26
N GLY A 310 12.21 12.14 -18.36
CA GLY A 310 12.96 13.37 -18.42
C GLY A 310 14.13 13.30 -19.39
N VAL A 311 14.65 14.49 -19.65
CA VAL A 311 15.81 14.73 -20.49
C VAL A 311 17.03 14.86 -19.59
N MET A 312 18.15 14.29 -20.01
CA MET A 312 19.46 14.47 -19.39
C MET A 312 20.48 14.84 -20.45
N LEU A 313 21.43 15.70 -20.11
CA LEU A 313 22.54 16.06 -20.99
C LEU A 313 23.81 15.32 -20.53
N ALA A 314 24.70 14.96 -21.47
CA ALA A 314 25.94 14.24 -21.18
C ALA A 314 26.81 14.95 -20.12
N ASP A 315 26.91 16.28 -20.22
CA ASP A 315 27.65 17.13 -19.29
C ASP A 315 26.82 17.51 -18.03
N GLY A 316 25.62 16.95 -17.89
CA GLY A 316 24.62 17.38 -16.92
C GLY A 316 23.85 18.62 -17.37
N ILE A 317 22.69 18.85 -16.74
CA ILE A 317 21.88 20.06 -16.98
C ILE A 317 22.46 21.19 -16.12
N SER A 318 23.00 22.22 -16.77
CA SER A 318 23.45 23.43 -16.09
C SER A 318 22.26 24.33 -15.74
N GLN A 319 22.48 25.34 -14.89
CA GLN A 319 21.44 26.33 -14.59
C GLN A 319 20.93 27.09 -15.82
N ARG A 320 21.69 27.12 -16.91
CA ARG A 320 21.30 27.78 -18.16
C ARG A 320 20.51 26.88 -19.10
N ASP A 321 20.68 25.56 -18.98
CA ASP A 321 19.97 24.60 -19.81
C ASP A 321 18.51 24.53 -19.36
N LYS A 322 17.60 25.03 -20.21
CA LYS A 322 16.16 25.06 -19.93
C LYS A 322 15.43 24.17 -20.91
N ILE A 323 14.48 23.41 -20.38
CA ILE A 323 13.71 22.43 -21.14
C ILE A 323 12.25 22.85 -21.10
N CYS A 324 11.79 23.36 -22.23
CA CYS A 324 10.44 23.84 -22.42
C CYS A 324 9.52 22.70 -22.86
N GLN A 325 8.33 22.66 -22.29
CA GLN A 325 7.25 21.72 -22.62
C GLN A 325 5.90 22.38 -22.37
N GLY A 326 4.82 21.88 -22.96
CA GLY A 326 3.50 22.51 -22.92
C GLY A 326 3.10 23.13 -24.26
N ASP A 327 1.89 23.69 -24.32
CA ASP A 327 1.29 24.26 -25.52
C ASP A 327 1.40 25.79 -25.52
N PRO A 328 2.29 26.38 -26.35
CA PRO A 328 2.49 27.83 -26.44
C PRO A 328 1.33 28.55 -27.17
N THR A 329 0.35 27.82 -27.69
CA THR A 329 -0.83 28.36 -28.36
C THR A 329 -2.09 28.30 -27.49
N SER A 330 -2.02 27.61 -26.35
CA SER A 330 -3.14 27.46 -25.43
C SER A 330 -3.36 28.73 -24.60
N LEU A 331 -4.62 28.99 -24.26
CA LEU A 331 -5.01 30.00 -23.27
C LEU A 331 -5.33 29.39 -21.90
N ASP A 332 -5.24 28.05 -21.80
CA ASP A 332 -5.44 27.32 -20.55
C ASP A 332 -4.14 27.31 -19.74
N ALA A 333 -4.19 27.81 -18.50
CA ALA A 333 -3.05 27.89 -17.59
C ALA A 333 -2.48 26.51 -17.24
N PHE A 334 -3.27 25.43 -17.38
CA PHE A 334 -2.81 24.05 -17.18
C PHE A 334 -2.12 23.45 -18.41
N ALA A 335 -2.21 24.11 -19.56
CA ALA A 335 -1.55 23.70 -20.80
C ALA A 335 -0.44 24.68 -21.23
N ASP A 336 -0.38 25.88 -20.63
CA ASP A 336 0.65 26.89 -20.89
C ASP A 336 2.07 26.32 -20.69
N PRO A 337 3.09 26.74 -21.46
CA PRO A 337 4.41 26.17 -21.36
C PRO A 337 4.99 26.23 -19.94
N ARG A 338 5.80 25.23 -19.61
CA ARG A 338 6.53 25.09 -18.36
C ARG A 338 7.99 24.76 -18.65
N ILE A 339 8.86 25.25 -17.78
CA ILE A 339 10.29 24.90 -17.81
C ILE A 339 10.52 23.81 -16.79
N ALA A 340 10.67 22.57 -17.25
CA ALA A 340 11.10 21.47 -16.39
C ALA A 340 11.86 20.41 -17.20
N ALA A 341 12.86 19.81 -16.56
CA ALA A 341 13.69 18.78 -17.20
C ALA A 341 12.99 17.41 -17.31
N ARG A 342 11.80 17.28 -16.70
CA ARG A 342 11.02 16.05 -16.66
C ARG A 342 9.53 16.34 -16.78
N ARG A 343 8.80 15.34 -17.21
CA ARG A 343 7.35 15.25 -17.16
C ARG A 343 6.94 14.10 -16.25
N VAL A 344 6.01 14.36 -15.33
CA VAL A 344 5.43 13.38 -14.41
C VAL A 344 4.19 12.76 -15.04
N TYR A 345 4.06 11.45 -14.96
CA TYR A 345 2.90 10.70 -15.46
C TYR A 345 2.26 9.99 -14.28
N ARG A 346 1.04 10.40 -13.92
CA ARG A 346 0.39 9.87 -12.73
C ARG A 346 -1.13 9.97 -12.85
N GLY A 347 -1.81 8.91 -12.42
CA GLY A 347 -3.22 8.95 -12.09
C GLY A 347 -3.41 9.00 -10.59
N MET A 348 -4.55 9.51 -10.16
CA MET A 348 -4.91 9.70 -8.75
C MET A 348 -6.28 9.08 -8.52
N ALA A 349 -6.37 8.14 -7.59
CA ALA A 349 -7.59 7.43 -7.26
C ALA A 349 -7.79 7.40 -5.75
N PHE A 350 -9.03 7.33 -5.29
CA PHE A 350 -9.36 7.32 -3.86
C PHE A 350 -10.14 6.05 -3.51
N ALA A 351 -9.94 5.57 -2.28
CA ALA A 351 -10.73 4.49 -1.72
C ALA A 351 -12.08 5.02 -1.21
N THR A 352 -13.09 4.14 -1.20
CA THR A 352 -14.40 4.49 -0.65
C THR A 352 -14.80 3.59 0.51
N SER A 353 -15.49 4.17 1.50
CA SER A 353 -16.14 3.46 2.60
C SER A 353 -17.62 3.80 2.59
N ASN A 354 -18.49 2.79 2.45
CA ASN A 354 -19.93 2.97 2.26
C ASN A 354 -20.31 3.92 1.11
N GLY A 355 -19.49 3.96 0.05
CA GLY A 355 -19.71 4.80 -1.14
C GLY A 355 -19.26 6.26 -0.99
N ASN A 356 -18.66 6.65 0.13
CA ASN A 356 -18.04 7.98 0.30
C ASN A 356 -16.51 7.87 0.26
N PRO A 357 -15.78 8.87 -0.27
CA PRO A 357 -14.33 8.90 -0.21
C PRO A 357 -13.81 8.82 1.23
N ILE A 358 -12.73 8.07 1.43
CA ILE A 358 -12.03 8.06 2.71
C ILE A 358 -11.27 9.38 2.85
N THR A 359 -11.46 10.05 3.98
CA THR A 359 -10.79 11.31 4.30
C THR A 359 -9.79 11.16 5.42
N ASP A 360 -8.83 12.06 5.48
CA ASP A 360 -7.93 12.21 6.62
C ASP A 360 -8.62 12.88 7.83
N LEU A 361 -7.84 13.17 8.87
CA LEU A 361 -8.32 13.83 10.10
C LEU A 361 -8.79 15.29 9.85
N SER A 362 -8.35 15.90 8.76
CA SER A 362 -8.71 17.27 8.35
C SER A 362 -9.98 17.30 7.49
N GLY A 363 -10.46 16.14 7.03
CA GLY A 363 -11.62 16.02 6.16
C GLY A 363 -11.28 16.06 4.67
N ASP A 364 -9.99 16.01 4.30
CA ASP A 364 -9.54 15.98 2.91
C ASP A 364 -9.49 14.55 2.38
N THR A 365 -9.85 14.36 1.11
CA THR A 365 -9.87 13.03 0.48
C THR A 365 -8.47 12.49 0.29
N ILE A 366 -8.24 11.25 0.68
CA ILE A 366 -6.95 10.58 0.53
C ILE A 366 -6.84 10.01 -0.89
N TYR A 367 -5.89 10.52 -1.67
CA TYR A 367 -5.60 10.05 -3.02
C TYR A 367 -4.36 9.15 -3.05
N TYR A 368 -4.50 8.04 -3.75
CA TYR A 368 -3.46 7.07 -4.06
C TYR A 368 -3.01 7.21 -5.51
N SER A 369 -1.72 6.99 -5.74
CA SER A 369 -1.17 7.01 -7.10
C SER A 369 -1.50 5.72 -7.85
N VAL A 370 -2.06 5.87 -9.03
CA VAL A 370 -2.35 4.80 -9.98
C VAL A 370 -1.60 5.04 -11.28
N GLY A 371 -1.13 3.94 -11.89
CA GLY A 371 -0.31 4.00 -13.09
C GLY A 371 -1.08 3.74 -14.37
N VAL A 372 -0.30 3.73 -15.44
CA VAL A 372 -0.76 3.55 -16.82
C VAL A 372 -1.40 2.17 -17.02
N SER A 373 -2.39 2.08 -17.90
CA SER A 373 -2.97 0.79 -18.33
C SER A 373 -1.97 -0.05 -19.12
N ASP A 374 -2.20 -1.36 -19.19
CA ASP A 374 -1.40 -2.27 -20.01
C ASP A 374 -1.48 -1.92 -21.50
N ALA A 375 -0.38 -2.15 -22.22
CA ALA A 375 -0.26 -1.95 -23.67
C ALA A 375 -0.68 -0.54 -24.16
N LEU A 376 -0.70 0.46 -23.26
CA LEU A 376 -1.11 1.81 -23.57
C LEU A 376 -0.08 2.47 -24.49
N LYS A 377 -0.55 3.09 -25.57
CA LYS A 377 0.28 3.94 -26.44
C LYS A 377 -0.08 5.40 -26.24
N LEU A 378 0.89 6.19 -25.79
CA LEU A 378 0.80 7.64 -25.64
C LEU A 378 1.84 8.32 -26.55
N PRO A 379 1.43 9.31 -27.37
CA PRO A 379 0.06 9.76 -27.57
C PRO A 379 -0.76 8.74 -28.39
N ALA A 380 -2.09 8.80 -28.32
CA ALA A 380 -2.94 8.04 -29.25
C ALA A 380 -2.81 8.60 -30.69
N GLU A 381 -3.19 7.82 -31.70
CA GLU A 381 -3.12 8.26 -33.10
C GLU A 381 -3.89 9.58 -33.30
N GLY A 382 -3.20 10.61 -33.79
CA GLY A 382 -3.76 11.95 -34.02
C GLY A 382 -3.78 12.87 -32.80
N GLN A 383 -3.29 12.44 -31.64
CA GLN A 383 -3.03 13.30 -30.49
C GLN A 383 -1.63 13.94 -30.57
N ALA A 384 -1.44 15.03 -29.82
CA ALA A 384 -0.17 15.73 -29.74
C ALA A 384 0.89 14.88 -29.04
N SER A 385 2.13 14.96 -29.52
CA SER A 385 3.26 14.21 -29.00
C SER A 385 3.78 14.75 -27.66
N HIS A 386 4.53 13.91 -26.94
CA HIS A 386 5.06 14.24 -25.62
C HIS A 386 6.40 14.97 -25.71
N ASP A 387 6.42 16.09 -26.44
CA ASP A 387 7.67 16.71 -26.86
C ASP A 387 8.41 17.48 -25.75
N PHE A 388 9.72 17.63 -25.92
CA PHE A 388 10.60 18.48 -25.12
C PHE A 388 11.41 19.41 -26.01
N VAL A 389 11.62 20.66 -25.60
CA VAL A 389 12.45 21.64 -26.33
C VAL A 389 13.61 22.11 -25.45
N VAL A 390 14.82 21.68 -25.79
CA VAL A 390 16.07 22.04 -25.09
C VAL A 390 16.59 23.37 -25.62
N SER A 391 16.93 24.27 -24.70
CA SER A 391 17.38 25.63 -24.99
C SER A 391 18.39 26.13 -23.95
N ASP A 392 19.07 27.24 -24.24
CA ASP A 392 19.91 27.98 -23.27
C ASP A 392 19.22 29.30 -22.91
N MET A 393 18.98 29.52 -21.62
CA MET A 393 18.45 30.78 -21.08
C MET A 393 19.30 31.28 -19.89
N ALA A 394 18.93 32.42 -19.31
CA ALA A 394 19.56 32.90 -18.09
C ALA A 394 19.29 31.95 -16.89
N PRO A 395 20.22 31.84 -15.91
CA PRO A 395 20.06 30.94 -14.77
C PRO A 395 18.74 31.07 -13.98
N GLY A 396 18.20 32.29 -13.86
CA GLY A 396 16.94 32.57 -13.16
C GLY A 396 15.67 32.45 -14.02
N SER A 397 15.78 32.01 -15.27
CA SER A 397 14.65 31.82 -16.18
C SER A 397 13.88 30.54 -15.83
N ASN A 398 12.98 30.63 -14.87
CA ASN A 398 12.18 29.49 -14.39
C ASN A 398 10.69 29.60 -14.76
N GLN A 399 10.28 30.72 -15.36
CA GLN A 399 8.91 30.95 -15.77
C GLN A 399 8.66 30.40 -17.17
N GLY A 400 7.59 29.62 -17.32
CA GLY A 400 7.19 28.98 -18.56
C GLY A 400 6.99 29.92 -19.75
N GLU A 401 6.44 31.12 -19.50
CA GLU A 401 6.21 32.16 -20.52
C GLU A 401 7.50 32.55 -21.28
N LEU A 402 8.68 32.37 -20.65
CA LEU A 402 9.97 32.66 -21.29
C LEU A 402 10.25 31.75 -22.50
N CYS A 403 9.68 30.54 -22.53
CA CYS A 403 9.74 29.66 -23.69
C CYS A 403 9.14 30.31 -24.94
N MET A 404 8.18 31.22 -24.77
CA MET A 404 7.58 32.01 -25.86
C MET A 404 8.30 33.34 -26.06
N LEU A 405 8.56 34.09 -24.99
CA LEU A 405 9.13 35.45 -25.07
C LEU A 405 10.56 35.47 -25.65
N GLU A 406 11.36 34.44 -25.38
CA GLU A 406 12.72 34.26 -25.94
C GLU A 406 12.69 33.63 -27.35
N ASN A 407 11.49 33.46 -27.92
CA ASN A 407 11.22 32.84 -29.22
C ASN A 407 11.64 31.37 -29.33
N ILE A 408 11.77 30.64 -28.23
CA ILE A 408 12.26 29.26 -28.23
C ILE A 408 11.21 28.29 -28.78
N MET A 409 9.94 28.40 -28.41
CA MET A 409 8.87 27.56 -28.94
C MET A 409 8.13 28.19 -30.13
N VAL A 410 8.44 29.45 -30.46
CA VAL A 410 7.77 30.23 -31.52
C VAL A 410 8.75 30.65 -32.64
N ARG A 411 9.78 29.84 -32.91
CA ARG A 411 10.67 29.99 -34.09
C ARG A 411 9.89 29.79 -35.39
N ALA A 412 10.43 30.23 -36.52
CA ALA A 412 9.75 30.17 -37.82
C ALA A 412 9.34 28.73 -38.20
N ASP A 413 10.15 27.73 -37.87
CA ASP A 413 9.82 26.32 -38.10
C ASP A 413 8.70 25.77 -37.22
N SER A 414 8.32 26.44 -36.13
CA SER A 414 7.17 26.03 -35.33
C SER A 414 5.83 26.55 -35.89
N TYR A 415 5.85 27.28 -37.01
CA TYR A 415 4.65 27.88 -37.62
C TYR A 415 3.95 26.84 -38.49
N ILE A 416 2.75 26.46 -38.08
CA ILE A 416 1.86 25.63 -38.92
C ILE A 416 0.69 26.51 -39.35
N ASN A 417 0.42 26.56 -40.66
CA ASN A 417 -0.63 27.42 -41.24
C ASN A 417 -0.52 28.92 -40.87
N GLY A 418 0.69 29.40 -40.58
CA GLY A 418 0.96 30.82 -40.26
C GLY A 418 0.72 31.22 -38.81
N GLU A 419 0.40 30.28 -37.93
CA GLU A 419 0.26 30.52 -36.48
C GLU A 419 1.55 30.11 -35.76
N PRO A 420 2.17 31.00 -34.95
CA PRO A 420 3.40 30.72 -34.23
C PRO A 420 3.19 29.66 -33.15
N GLY A 421 4.17 28.78 -32.93
CA GLY A 421 4.14 27.78 -31.85
C GLY A 421 3.26 26.56 -32.10
N LYS A 422 2.51 26.53 -33.21
CA LYS A 422 1.55 25.47 -33.52
C LYS A 422 2.16 24.08 -33.68
N LEU A 423 3.46 23.97 -33.92
CA LEU A 423 4.20 22.70 -33.86
C LEU A 423 4.07 22.00 -32.50
N PHE A 424 3.96 22.77 -31.41
CA PHE A 424 3.85 22.26 -30.05
C PHE A 424 2.41 22.32 -29.51
N ALA A 425 1.43 22.52 -30.38
CA ALA A 425 0.03 22.58 -29.98
C ALA A 425 -0.42 21.24 -29.37
N GLY A 426 -1.04 21.29 -28.19
CA GLY A 426 -1.49 20.15 -27.41
C GLY A 426 -0.40 19.35 -26.69
N VAL A 427 0.88 19.74 -26.78
CA VAL A 427 1.96 19.07 -26.04
C VAL A 427 1.70 19.22 -24.53
N PRO A 428 1.72 18.14 -23.73
CA PRO A 428 1.52 18.26 -22.29
C PRO A 428 2.61 19.06 -21.58
N THR A 429 2.26 19.66 -20.45
CA THR A 429 3.18 20.37 -19.55
C THR A 429 4.08 19.39 -18.78
N ASP A 430 4.66 19.79 -17.67
CA ASP A 430 5.45 18.98 -16.75
C ASP A 430 4.66 17.94 -15.97
N PHE A 431 3.33 17.95 -16.08
CA PHE A 431 2.47 16.90 -15.56
C PHE A 431 1.47 16.41 -16.61
N PHE A 432 1.45 15.10 -16.81
CA PHE A 432 0.43 14.42 -17.59
C PHE A 432 -0.50 13.63 -16.66
N CYS A 433 -1.69 14.18 -16.45
CA CYS A 433 -2.73 13.57 -15.64
C CYS A 433 -3.40 12.40 -16.39
N LEU A 434 -3.22 11.18 -15.87
CA LEU A 434 -3.82 9.98 -16.47
C LEU A 434 -5.35 9.90 -16.27
N ASN A 435 -5.90 10.59 -15.26
CA ASN A 435 -7.35 10.60 -14.99
C ASN A 435 -8.19 11.21 -16.10
N THR A 436 -7.58 11.97 -17.01
CA THR A 436 -8.24 12.62 -18.14
C THR A 436 -8.93 11.62 -19.07
N ASN A 437 -8.48 10.36 -19.08
CA ASN A 437 -9.14 9.26 -19.77
C ASN A 437 -9.04 7.99 -18.95
N SER A 438 -10.18 7.39 -18.61
CA SER A 438 -10.22 6.15 -17.83
C SER A 438 -9.49 4.98 -18.48
N SER A 439 -9.34 4.98 -19.81
CA SER A 439 -8.58 3.95 -20.52
C SER A 439 -7.07 4.07 -20.31
N PHE A 440 -6.56 5.19 -19.76
CA PHE A 440 -5.15 5.38 -19.48
C PHE A 440 -4.73 4.81 -18.12
N ILE A 441 -5.67 4.44 -17.26
CA ILE A 441 -5.39 3.98 -15.89
C ILE A 441 -5.47 2.47 -15.80
N ASP A 442 -4.57 1.89 -14.99
CA ASP A 442 -4.51 0.46 -14.69
C ASP A 442 -5.81 -0.05 -14.01
N ALA A 443 -6.72 -0.57 -14.83
CA ALA A 443 -8.01 -1.10 -14.38
C ALA A 443 -7.87 -2.27 -13.40
N THR A 444 -6.81 -3.08 -13.53
CA THR A 444 -6.52 -4.19 -12.63
C THR A 444 -6.33 -3.70 -11.20
N LYS A 445 -5.53 -2.63 -11.03
CA LYS A 445 -5.32 -1.98 -9.73
C LYS A 445 -6.59 -1.30 -9.22
N MET A 446 -7.33 -0.61 -10.08
CA MET A 446 -8.57 0.06 -9.69
C MET A 446 -9.59 -0.94 -9.13
N ASN A 447 -9.78 -2.07 -9.81
CA ASN A 447 -10.74 -3.11 -9.40
C ASN A 447 -10.28 -3.84 -8.14
N ALA A 448 -9.00 -4.19 -8.03
CA ALA A 448 -8.46 -4.92 -6.88
C ALA A 448 -8.65 -4.18 -5.54
N PHE A 449 -8.53 -2.86 -5.54
CA PHE A 449 -8.68 -2.05 -4.33
C PHE A 449 -10.06 -1.36 -4.20
N GLY A 450 -10.97 -1.60 -5.14
CA GLY A 450 -12.26 -0.91 -5.18
C GLY A 450 -12.12 0.62 -5.25
N TYR A 451 -11.06 1.11 -5.90
CA TYR A 451 -10.79 2.53 -6.02
C TYR A 451 -11.76 3.19 -7.01
N GLN A 452 -12.02 4.47 -6.76
CA GLN A 452 -12.71 5.36 -7.66
C GLN A 452 -11.77 6.51 -8.05
N MET A 453 -12.09 7.22 -9.13
CA MET A 453 -11.29 8.35 -9.58
C MET A 453 -12.19 9.44 -10.12
N ASP A 454 -11.74 10.67 -9.94
CA ASP A 454 -12.30 11.83 -10.62
C ASP A 454 -11.76 11.89 -12.06
N PRO A 455 -12.47 12.54 -13.00
CA PRO A 455 -12.01 12.73 -14.39
C PRO A 455 -10.87 13.75 -14.52
N TYR A 456 -10.28 14.18 -13.41
CA TYR A 456 -9.17 15.11 -13.30
C TYR A 456 -8.26 14.68 -12.15
N CYS A 457 -7.02 15.16 -12.14
CA CYS A 457 -6.11 14.99 -11.02
C CYS A 457 -6.30 16.18 -10.05
N PRO A 458 -6.54 15.94 -8.76
CA PRO A 458 -6.82 17.00 -7.78
C PRO A 458 -5.65 17.97 -7.54
N PHE A 459 -4.42 17.53 -7.78
CA PHE A 459 -3.22 18.35 -7.63
C PHE A 459 -2.15 17.94 -8.65
N ASP A 460 -1.15 18.82 -8.81
CA ASP A 460 0.00 18.60 -9.67
C ASP A 460 1.23 18.13 -8.84
N PRO A 461 1.75 16.91 -9.06
CA PRO A 461 2.93 16.40 -8.37
C PRO A 461 4.28 16.77 -9.05
N SER A 462 4.29 17.50 -10.17
CA SER A 462 5.50 17.81 -10.94
C SER A 462 6.41 18.86 -10.31
N ASP A 463 5.84 19.72 -9.45
CA ASP A 463 6.49 20.76 -8.67
C ASP A 463 6.77 20.27 -7.22
N PRO A 464 7.74 19.36 -7.00
CA PRO A 464 8.26 19.18 -5.66
C PRO A 464 9.00 20.47 -5.28
N PRO A 465 9.03 20.83 -4.00
CA PRO A 465 9.81 21.96 -3.51
C PRO A 465 11.25 21.95 -4.04
N ALA A 466 11.75 23.09 -4.52
CA ALA A 466 13.10 23.21 -5.06
C ALA A 466 14.18 23.13 -3.96
N MET A 467 13.84 23.49 -2.71
CA MET A 467 14.74 23.39 -1.57
C MET A 467 13.96 23.35 -0.25
N ARG A 468 14.32 22.46 0.67
CA ARG A 468 13.84 22.50 2.07
C ARG A 468 14.68 23.51 2.84
N HIS A 469 14.04 24.42 3.55
CA HIS A 469 14.68 25.29 4.55
C HIS A 469 14.09 25.00 5.92
N GLU A 470 14.93 25.13 6.95
CA GLU A 470 14.53 24.96 8.34
C GLU A 470 14.25 26.30 9.00
N VAL A 471 13.04 26.48 9.51
CA VAL A 471 12.63 27.70 10.19
C VAL A 471 12.38 27.38 11.67
N SER A 472 13.19 27.96 12.54
CA SER A 472 13.14 27.72 13.99
C SER A 472 12.53 28.91 14.73
N PHE A 473 11.79 28.66 15.79
CA PHE A 473 11.26 29.71 16.67
C PHE A 473 11.11 29.24 18.11
N ILE A 474 10.89 30.20 19.01
CA ILE A 474 10.64 29.97 20.43
C ILE A 474 9.22 30.43 20.77
N ALA A 475 8.46 29.60 21.47
CA ALA A 475 7.19 30.00 22.09
C ALA A 475 7.38 30.15 23.60
N ASN A 476 7.18 31.36 24.12
CA ASN A 476 7.20 31.66 25.54
C ASN A 476 5.78 31.52 26.09
N ILE A 477 5.56 30.63 27.05
CA ILE A 477 4.27 30.45 27.71
C ILE A 477 4.41 30.94 29.15
N ASP A 478 3.80 32.09 29.45
CA ASP A 478 3.64 32.62 30.81
C ASP A 478 2.53 31.85 31.53
N THR A 479 2.93 31.08 32.54
CA THR A 479 2.01 30.24 33.31
C THR A 479 2.61 29.78 34.64
N THR A 480 1.73 29.56 35.62
CA THR A 480 2.05 28.92 36.90
C THR A 480 1.70 27.42 36.92
N HIS A 481 1.09 26.90 35.84
CA HIS A 481 0.61 25.52 35.72
C HIS A 481 1.63 24.61 35.01
N PRO A 482 1.60 23.28 35.23
CA PRO A 482 2.53 22.36 34.56
C PRO A 482 2.26 22.26 33.05
N LEU A 483 3.31 22.10 32.24
CA LEU A 483 3.22 21.97 30.77
C LEU A 483 2.26 20.86 30.30
N THR A 484 2.08 19.81 31.10
CA THR A 484 1.19 18.68 30.79
C THR A 484 -0.30 19.04 30.73
N LYS A 485 -0.67 20.27 31.10
CA LYS A 485 -2.04 20.79 30.99
C LYS A 485 -2.33 21.47 29.65
N PHE A 486 -1.32 21.62 28.79
CA PHE A 486 -1.43 22.27 27.48
C PHE A 486 -1.13 21.24 26.39
N ASN A 487 -1.68 21.43 25.19
CA ASN A 487 -1.31 20.64 24.01
C ASN A 487 -0.82 21.57 22.88
N PRO A 488 0.32 22.26 23.09
CA PRO A 488 0.84 23.24 22.14
C PRO A 488 1.29 22.55 20.86
N ASP A 489 0.81 23.06 19.74
CA ASP A 489 1.16 22.58 18.41
C ASP A 489 1.60 23.74 17.51
N ALA A 490 2.46 23.43 16.56
CA ALA A 490 2.97 24.35 15.56
C ALA A 490 2.80 23.72 14.18
N ASN A 491 2.37 24.50 13.20
CA ASN A 491 2.31 24.06 11.80
C ASN A 491 2.67 25.22 10.89
N THR A 492 3.05 24.92 9.66
CA THR A 492 3.18 25.95 8.61
C THR A 492 2.03 25.85 7.61
N SER A 493 1.96 26.81 6.70
CA SER A 493 1.03 26.76 5.56
C SER A 493 1.27 25.60 4.58
N ASP A 494 2.40 24.89 4.67
CA ASP A 494 2.74 23.77 3.78
C ASP A 494 2.10 22.43 4.19
N GLY A 495 1.49 22.35 5.37
CA GLY A 495 0.80 21.15 5.84
C GLY A 495 0.86 20.97 7.34
N ALA A 496 0.04 20.03 7.85
CA ALA A 496 0.08 19.60 9.23
C ALA A 496 1.30 18.70 9.52
N ASP A 497 1.73 18.64 10.79
CA ASP A 497 2.84 17.83 11.31
C ASP A 497 4.22 18.15 10.71
N ASN A 498 4.37 19.31 10.07
CA ASN A 498 5.61 19.72 9.44
C ASN A 498 6.53 20.56 10.36
N CYS A 499 6.10 20.79 11.59
CA CYS A 499 6.92 21.34 12.67
C CYS A 499 7.20 20.29 13.74
N HIS A 500 8.43 20.31 14.25
CA HIS A 500 8.92 19.40 15.25
C HIS A 500 9.25 20.14 16.54
N TYR A 501 8.67 19.68 17.64
CA TYR A 501 8.99 20.14 18.98
C TYR A 501 10.38 19.64 19.40
N GLN A 502 11.30 20.56 19.66
CA GLN A 502 12.69 20.27 20.00
C GLN A 502 12.93 20.17 21.52
N GLY A 503 11.99 20.65 22.33
CA GLY A 503 12.05 20.60 23.79
C GLY A 503 11.68 21.91 24.46
N PHE A 504 11.81 21.97 25.79
CA PHE A 504 11.53 23.17 26.57
C PHE A 504 12.59 23.49 27.62
N THR A 505 12.63 24.76 28.02
CA THR A 505 13.37 25.25 29.19
C THR A 505 12.39 25.90 30.17
N THR A 506 12.55 25.63 31.46
CA THR A 506 11.79 26.29 32.53
C THR A 506 12.37 27.66 32.83
N VAL A 507 11.53 28.70 32.81
CA VAL A 507 11.88 30.07 33.19
C VAL A 507 11.10 30.49 34.44
N LEU A 508 11.46 31.63 35.04
CA LEU A 508 10.95 32.05 36.36
C LEU A 508 9.41 32.12 36.43
N ASP A 509 8.75 32.44 35.32
CA ASP A 509 7.30 32.62 35.21
C ASP A 509 6.69 31.77 34.07
N GLY A 510 7.24 30.59 33.77
CA GLY A 510 6.65 29.69 32.77
C GLY A 510 7.65 28.83 32.00
N TYR A 511 7.40 28.63 30.71
CA TYR A 511 8.18 27.73 29.86
C TYR A 511 8.55 28.39 28.52
N GLN A 512 9.73 28.07 28.02
CA GLN A 512 10.15 28.40 26.65
C GLN A 512 10.21 27.11 25.85
N LEU A 513 9.35 26.98 24.85
CA LEU A 513 9.27 25.83 23.96
C LEU A 513 10.00 26.15 22.67
N GLN A 514 10.81 25.21 22.18
CA GLN A 514 11.55 25.36 20.95
C GLN A 514 10.93 24.49 19.86
N TYR A 515 10.67 25.08 18.70
CA TYR A 515 10.14 24.41 17.52
C TYR A 515 11.06 24.64 16.33
N SER A 516 11.10 23.65 15.45
CA SER A 516 11.76 23.70 14.15
C SER A 516 10.80 23.19 13.09
N CYS A 517 10.58 23.96 12.04
CA CYS A 517 9.61 23.68 10.99
C CYS A 517 10.28 23.57 9.63
N ASP A 518 9.77 22.66 8.81
CA ASP A 518 10.23 22.47 7.44
C ASP A 518 9.38 23.31 6.50
N VAL A 519 10.00 24.25 5.80
CA VAL A 519 9.35 25.03 4.74
C VAL A 519 10.00 24.77 3.40
N TYR A 520 9.20 24.87 2.36
CA TYR A 520 9.54 24.34 1.06
C TYR A 520 9.63 25.47 0.03
N ASP A 521 10.83 25.83 -0.40
CA ASP A 521 11.06 26.93 -1.34
C ASP A 521 10.97 26.47 -2.80
N TRP A 522 10.14 27.14 -3.61
CA TRP A 522 9.97 26.93 -5.06
C TRP A 522 10.94 27.74 -5.94
N GLY A 523 12.05 28.22 -5.37
CA GLY A 523 13.15 28.92 -6.05
C GLY A 523 13.09 30.45 -6.01
N ASN A 524 12.08 31.04 -5.37
CA ASN A 524 11.95 32.49 -5.14
C ASN A 524 11.87 32.86 -3.65
N GLY A 525 12.18 31.90 -2.78
CA GLY A 525 11.87 31.91 -1.36
C GLY A 525 10.45 31.42 -1.09
N TRP A 526 10.28 30.78 0.07
CA TRP A 526 8.97 30.35 0.56
C TRP A 526 8.15 31.56 1.07
N ASP A 527 6.89 31.63 0.64
CA ASP A 527 5.89 32.59 1.09
C ASP A 527 4.78 31.82 1.81
N GLY A 528 4.53 32.15 3.08
CA GLY A 528 3.60 31.36 3.87
C GLY A 528 3.39 31.91 5.27
N TYR A 529 2.87 31.07 6.16
CA TYR A 529 2.78 31.42 7.57
C TYR A 529 3.18 30.27 8.47
N ILE A 530 3.67 30.59 9.65
CA ILE A 530 3.77 29.67 10.77
C ILE A 530 2.63 29.98 11.73
N GLU A 531 1.93 28.95 12.14
CA GLU A 531 0.86 28.97 13.11
C GLU A 531 1.31 28.24 14.38
N PHE A 532 1.08 28.86 15.53
CA PHE A 532 1.30 28.25 16.84
C PHE A 532 0.01 28.42 17.63
N ASP A 533 -0.58 27.31 18.07
CA ASP A 533 -1.86 27.30 18.76
C ASP A 533 -1.95 26.17 19.80
N ASP A 534 -2.99 26.26 20.63
CA ASP A 534 -3.41 25.18 21.53
C ASP A 534 -4.73 24.62 21.04
N ASN A 535 -4.75 23.35 20.65
CA ASN A 535 -6.01 22.67 20.30
C ASN A 535 -7.01 22.63 21.47
N ALA A 536 -6.54 22.85 22.71
CA ALA A 536 -7.38 22.93 23.90
C ALA A 536 -7.84 24.36 24.27
N GLY A 537 -7.38 25.40 23.55
CA GLY A 537 -7.76 26.80 23.77
C GLY A 537 -7.33 27.37 25.13
N VAL A 538 -6.29 26.80 25.76
CA VAL A 538 -5.94 27.08 27.16
C VAL A 538 -4.97 28.26 27.31
N PHE A 539 -4.24 28.60 26.24
CA PHE A 539 -3.41 29.82 26.19
C PHE A 539 -3.81 30.76 25.05
N THR A 540 -3.48 32.03 25.20
CA THR A 540 -3.64 33.05 24.16
C THR A 540 -2.28 33.67 23.87
N CYS A 541 -1.89 33.69 22.60
CA CYS A 541 -0.64 34.30 22.13
C CYS A 541 -0.85 35.74 21.69
N ASP A 542 0.22 36.53 21.70
CA ASP A 542 0.27 37.88 21.11
C ASP A 542 -0.12 37.85 19.63
N ARG A 543 0.21 36.76 18.94
CA ARG A 543 -0.25 36.39 17.61
C ARG A 543 -0.31 34.86 17.50
N ASN A 544 -1.30 34.32 16.79
CA ASN A 544 -1.36 32.88 16.51
C ASN A 544 -0.67 32.53 15.19
N ARG A 545 -0.50 33.50 14.28
CA ARG A 545 0.17 33.32 12.99
C ARG A 545 1.23 34.38 12.73
N GLN A 546 2.35 33.96 12.17
CA GLN A 546 3.40 34.82 11.66
C GLN A 546 3.57 34.56 10.16
N PHE A 547 3.28 35.58 9.35
CA PHE A 547 3.46 35.52 7.90
C PHE A 547 4.90 35.83 7.52
N LEU A 548 5.43 35.06 6.59
CA LEU A 548 6.79 35.18 6.07
C LEU A 548 6.73 35.26 4.54
N THR A 549 7.68 36.01 4.00
CA THR A 549 7.84 36.16 2.56
C THR A 549 9.30 35.99 2.17
N SER A 550 9.54 35.33 1.05
CA SER A 550 10.85 35.14 0.43
C SER A 550 11.86 34.43 1.36
N VAL A 551 11.42 33.40 2.09
CA VAL A 551 12.32 32.59 2.93
C VAL A 551 13.16 31.69 2.04
N SER A 552 14.41 32.08 1.82
CA SER A 552 15.35 31.39 0.91
C SER A 552 16.55 30.75 1.61
N SER A 553 16.53 30.65 2.93
CA SER A 553 17.54 29.99 3.76
C SER A 553 16.99 29.67 5.14
N ASP A 554 17.63 28.72 5.84
CA ASP A 554 17.34 28.46 7.26
C ASP A 554 17.35 29.76 8.07
N SER A 555 16.35 29.92 8.93
CA SER A 555 16.16 31.17 9.66
C SER A 555 15.57 30.96 11.05
N ASN A 556 15.87 31.89 11.95
CA ASN A 556 15.23 31.96 13.26
C ASN A 556 14.20 33.08 13.22
N LEU A 557 12.97 32.78 13.63
CA LEU A 557 11.90 33.75 13.69
C LEU A 557 11.81 34.44 15.04
N ASP A 558 10.97 35.47 15.06
CA ASP A 558 10.53 36.12 16.29
C ASP A 558 9.76 35.14 17.19
N SER A 559 9.88 35.31 18.50
CA SER A 559 9.18 34.46 19.45
C SER A 559 7.67 34.70 19.45
N PHE A 560 6.91 33.66 19.73
CA PHE A 560 5.50 33.74 20.10
C PHE A 560 5.41 33.94 21.61
N ASP A 561 4.72 34.98 22.06
CA ASP A 561 4.58 35.28 23.48
C ASP A 561 3.14 35.01 23.91
N CYS A 562 2.96 33.93 24.66
CA CYS A 562 1.67 33.40 25.06
C CYS A 562 1.46 33.48 26.56
N SER A 563 0.23 33.73 26.98
CA SER A 563 -0.18 33.71 28.38
C SER A 563 -1.30 32.69 28.55
N ALA A 564 -1.14 31.80 29.53
CA ALA A 564 -2.19 30.86 29.89
C ALA A 564 -3.38 31.64 30.47
N VAL A 565 -4.58 31.35 29.98
CA VAL A 565 -5.80 31.89 30.59
C VAL A 565 -5.97 31.19 31.94
N ASP A 566 -6.18 31.95 33.01
CA ASP A 566 -6.32 31.40 34.36
C ASP A 566 -7.63 30.59 34.47
N TYR A 567 -7.53 29.28 34.30
CA TYR A 567 -8.63 28.30 34.47
C TYR A 567 -8.77 27.81 35.92
N SER A 568 -8.39 28.62 36.93
CA SER A 568 -8.64 28.29 38.35
C SER A 568 -10.13 28.18 38.74
N VAL A 569 -11.05 28.31 37.79
CA VAL A 569 -12.51 28.20 37.96
C VAL A 569 -13.10 26.86 37.48
N TYR A 570 -12.27 25.89 37.08
CA TYR A 570 -12.73 24.60 36.55
C TYR A 570 -12.14 23.44 37.35
N GLY A 571 -12.90 22.36 37.48
CA GLY A 571 -12.42 21.11 38.07
C GLY A 571 -13.04 19.88 37.43
N GLU A 572 -12.58 18.71 37.85
CA GLU A 572 -13.02 17.41 37.30
C GLU A 572 -13.83 16.65 38.36
N VAL A 573 -14.84 15.90 37.92
CA VAL A 573 -15.49 14.88 38.74
C VAL A 573 -14.87 13.54 38.39
N THR A 574 -14.32 12.84 39.38
CA THR A 574 -13.72 11.53 39.18
C THR A 574 -14.60 10.45 39.78
N PHE A 575 -14.94 9.43 39.00
CA PHE A 575 -15.52 8.18 39.49
C PHE A 575 -14.45 7.12 39.50
N SER A 576 -14.31 6.41 40.61
CA SER A 576 -13.42 5.26 40.69
C SER A 576 -14.03 4.15 41.52
N GLY A 577 -13.62 2.91 41.27
CA GLY A 577 -14.09 1.78 42.04
C GLY A 577 -13.41 0.49 41.68
N ASN A 578 -13.62 -0.49 42.53
CA ASN A 578 -13.17 -1.86 42.30
C ASN A 578 -14.17 -2.59 41.41
N ILE A 579 -13.66 -3.49 40.58
CA ILE A 579 -14.44 -4.41 39.77
C ILE A 579 -14.26 -5.79 40.40
N THR A 580 -15.37 -6.45 40.70
CA THR A 580 -15.37 -7.83 41.17
C THR A 580 -16.15 -8.69 40.21
N THR A 581 -15.63 -9.89 39.95
CA THR A 581 -16.11 -10.75 38.88
C THR A 581 -16.55 -12.09 39.46
N ALA A 582 -17.81 -12.47 39.21
CA ALA A 582 -18.38 -13.77 39.60
C ALA A 582 -18.64 -14.68 38.38
N THR A 583 -18.35 -14.18 37.18
CA THR A 583 -18.48 -14.88 35.90
C THR A 583 -17.43 -14.37 34.91
N SER A 584 -17.10 -15.18 33.90
CA SER A 584 -16.15 -14.82 32.86
C SER A 584 -16.79 -13.94 31.78
N PHE A 585 -16.07 -12.93 31.33
CA PHE A 585 -16.41 -12.08 30.17
C PHE A 585 -15.16 -11.87 29.33
N SER A 586 -15.33 -11.45 28.07
CA SER A 586 -14.21 -11.19 27.16
C SER A 586 -13.91 -9.70 27.01
N TYR A 587 -14.88 -8.85 27.34
CA TYR A 587 -14.78 -7.41 27.15
C TYR A 587 -15.62 -6.69 28.20
N LEU A 588 -15.05 -5.65 28.80
CA LEU A 588 -15.71 -4.72 29.68
C LEU A 588 -15.16 -3.33 29.39
N GLU A 589 -16.06 -2.36 29.25
CA GLU A 589 -15.73 -0.97 28.97
C GLU A 589 -16.69 -0.07 29.76
N ALA A 590 -16.18 1.05 30.25
CA ALA A 590 -16.99 2.14 30.79
C ALA A 590 -16.71 3.36 29.90
N VAL A 591 -17.76 4.04 29.45
CA VAL A 591 -17.66 5.24 28.61
C VAL A 591 -18.77 6.23 28.97
N PHE A 592 -18.49 7.52 28.88
CA PHE A 592 -19.57 8.50 28.88
C PHE A 592 -20.40 8.32 27.60
N ALA A 593 -21.73 8.41 27.72
CA ALA A 593 -22.64 8.30 26.58
C ALA A 593 -22.41 9.41 25.53
N ASP A 594 -21.84 10.53 25.98
CA ASP A 594 -21.29 11.59 25.14
C ASP A 594 -19.78 11.68 25.41
N SER A 595 -18.97 11.47 24.39
CA SER A 595 -17.50 11.45 24.51
C SER A 595 -16.91 12.81 24.86
N THR A 596 -17.64 13.91 24.68
CA THR A 596 -17.16 15.24 25.10
C THR A 596 -17.24 15.43 26.62
N ASN A 597 -18.00 14.58 27.33
CA ASN A 597 -18.21 14.71 28.77
C ASN A 597 -17.07 14.16 29.61
N GLY A 598 -16.16 13.38 29.03
CA GLY A 598 -14.99 12.86 29.75
C GLY A 598 -14.45 11.55 29.20
N THR A 599 -13.46 11.01 29.91
CA THR A 599 -12.78 9.76 29.53
C THR A 599 -12.81 8.75 30.67
N CYS A 600 -12.78 7.47 30.32
CA CYS A 600 -12.78 6.36 31.25
C CYS A 600 -11.64 5.40 30.95
N SER A 601 -11.09 4.81 31.99
CA SER A 601 -10.01 3.84 31.91
C SER A 601 -10.31 2.66 32.82
N ILE A 602 -10.04 1.45 32.35
CA ILE A 602 -10.16 0.22 33.12
C ILE A 602 -8.76 -0.41 33.21
N SER A 603 -8.41 -0.93 34.37
CA SER A 603 -7.12 -1.61 34.54
C SER A 603 -7.06 -2.88 33.69
N SER A 604 -5.87 -3.22 33.19
CA SER A 604 -5.66 -4.37 32.28
C SER A 604 -6.07 -5.72 32.88
N GLY A 605 -6.20 -5.81 34.21
CA GLY A 605 -6.71 -6.99 34.93
C GLY A 605 -8.24 -7.02 35.11
N PHE A 606 -8.95 -5.95 34.70
CA PHE A 606 -10.37 -5.71 35.01
C PHE A 606 -10.66 -5.73 36.51
N ASP A 607 -9.74 -5.20 37.33
CA ASP A 607 -9.87 -5.16 38.79
C ASP A 607 -10.34 -3.80 39.31
N THR A 608 -10.14 -2.74 38.54
CA THR A 608 -10.47 -1.35 38.89
C THR A 608 -10.79 -0.53 37.66
N TYR A 609 -11.56 0.54 37.84
CA TYR A 609 -11.78 1.54 36.80
C TYR A 609 -11.70 2.96 37.35
N THR A 610 -11.49 3.91 36.46
CA THR A 610 -11.52 5.33 36.74
C THR A 610 -12.07 6.10 35.55
N CYS A 611 -13.13 6.87 35.78
CA CYS A 611 -13.73 7.79 34.82
C CYS A 611 -13.55 9.22 35.31
N ARG A 612 -13.10 10.12 34.43
CA ARG A 612 -12.90 11.53 34.71
C ARG A 612 -13.73 12.35 33.74
N THR A 613 -14.49 13.31 34.24
CA THR A 613 -15.19 14.25 33.37
C THR A 613 -14.19 15.16 32.68
N SER A 614 -14.58 15.72 31.53
CA SER A 614 -13.95 16.92 31.00
C SER A 614 -14.07 18.06 32.03
N PRO A 615 -13.18 19.06 32.03
CA PRO A 615 -13.23 20.15 33.01
C PRO A 615 -14.60 20.84 33.03
N VAL A 616 -15.23 20.92 34.21
CA VAL A 616 -16.55 21.53 34.44
C VAL A 616 -16.39 22.82 35.26
N ASP A 617 -17.18 23.84 34.94
CA ASP A 617 -17.21 25.13 35.66
C ASP A 617 -17.61 24.93 37.15
N LEU A 618 -16.86 25.55 38.08
CA LEU A 618 -17.08 25.52 39.53
C LEU A 618 -18.46 26.03 39.99
N THR A 619 -19.19 26.75 39.12
CA THR A 619 -20.51 27.31 39.43
C THR A 619 -21.67 26.41 39.01
N GLU A 620 -21.39 25.35 38.25
CA GLU A 620 -22.38 24.43 37.71
C GLU A 620 -22.22 23.01 38.28
N SER A 621 -23.33 22.27 38.29
CA SER A 621 -23.34 20.87 38.69
C SER A 621 -23.32 19.97 37.46
N PHE A 622 -22.40 19.00 37.38
CA PHE A 622 -22.29 18.09 36.25
C PHE A 622 -23.52 17.17 36.15
N THR A 623 -24.03 17.00 34.94
CA THR A 623 -25.11 16.06 34.60
C THR A 623 -24.74 15.32 33.32
N GLY A 624 -24.80 13.99 33.35
CA GLY A 624 -24.39 13.16 32.23
C GLY A 624 -24.75 11.69 32.44
N ASN A 625 -24.50 10.86 31.43
CA ASN A 625 -24.76 9.43 31.49
C ASN A 625 -23.46 8.65 31.31
N LEU A 626 -23.19 7.70 32.20
CA LEU A 626 -22.10 6.74 32.08
C LEU A 626 -22.67 5.40 31.63
N SER A 627 -22.14 4.84 30.56
CA SER A 627 -22.52 3.53 30.02
C SER A 627 -21.41 2.52 30.28
N ILE A 628 -21.79 1.32 30.71
CA ILE A 628 -20.89 0.21 31.03
C ILE A 628 -21.22 -0.94 30.08
N ASN A 629 -20.38 -1.14 29.07
CA ASN A 629 -20.56 -2.16 28.05
C ASN A 629 -19.85 -3.45 28.48
N ILE A 630 -20.53 -4.59 28.35
CA ILE A 630 -19.95 -5.91 28.66
C ILE A 630 -20.33 -6.93 27.59
N ALA A 631 -19.38 -7.76 27.17
CA ALA A 631 -19.63 -8.84 26.22
C ALA A 631 -19.06 -10.19 26.69
N SER A 632 -19.79 -11.27 26.40
CA SER A 632 -19.28 -12.63 26.53
C SER A 632 -18.66 -13.10 25.21
N GLY A 633 -17.46 -13.69 25.25
CA GLY A 633 -16.73 -14.07 24.04
C GLY A 633 -17.37 -15.16 23.18
N ASN A 634 -18.41 -15.86 23.67
CA ASN A 634 -18.95 -17.06 23.02
C ASN A 634 -20.45 -16.98 22.65
N GLY A 635 -21.00 -15.79 22.39
CA GLY A 635 -22.40 -15.65 21.90
C GLY A 635 -23.50 -16.16 22.84
N GLY A 636 -23.20 -16.31 24.14
CA GLY A 636 -24.16 -16.69 25.18
C GLY A 636 -24.92 -15.49 25.77
N ASN A 637 -25.78 -15.74 26.76
CA ASN A 637 -26.49 -14.67 27.47
C ASN A 637 -25.49 -13.68 28.11
N GLN A 638 -25.63 -12.39 27.80
CA GLN A 638 -24.71 -11.35 28.26
C GLN A 638 -24.69 -11.29 29.81
N PRO A 639 -23.49 -11.25 30.44
CA PRO A 639 -23.36 -10.98 31.86
C PRO A 639 -24.02 -9.64 32.20
N GLN A 640 -24.48 -9.50 33.43
CA GLN A 640 -25.04 -8.24 33.92
C GLN A 640 -24.06 -7.57 34.88
N VAL A 641 -24.06 -6.24 34.88
CA VAL A 641 -23.25 -5.44 35.81
C VAL A 641 -24.16 -4.92 36.91
N CYS A 642 -23.76 -5.19 38.15
CA CYS A 642 -24.40 -4.70 39.35
C CYS A 642 -23.51 -3.60 39.95
N LEU A 643 -24.14 -2.56 40.48
CA LEU A 643 -23.47 -1.38 41.01
C LEU A 643 -23.77 -1.28 42.51
N THR A 644 -22.80 -0.86 43.32
CA THR A 644 -23.03 -0.57 44.74
C THR A 644 -23.73 0.78 44.95
N ASP A 645 -24.52 0.90 46.02
CA ASP A 645 -25.23 2.13 46.37
C ASP A 645 -24.25 3.22 46.82
N VAL A 646 -24.35 4.42 46.23
CA VAL A 646 -23.37 5.54 46.35
C VAL A 646 -23.50 6.31 47.67
N SER A 647 -24.27 5.76 48.62
CA SER A 647 -24.58 6.32 49.94
C SER A 647 -23.38 6.68 50.86
N ALA A 648 -22.14 6.36 50.47
CA ALA A 648 -20.93 6.64 51.25
C ALA A 648 -20.17 7.91 50.82
N VAL A 649 -20.64 8.68 49.83
CA VAL A 649 -19.97 9.92 49.43
C VAL A 649 -20.39 11.06 50.37
N ASN A 650 -19.43 11.55 51.17
CA ASN A 650 -19.56 12.80 51.93
C ASN A 650 -19.57 14.01 50.98
N ALA A 651 -20.65 14.21 50.22
CA ALA A 651 -20.84 15.42 49.44
C ALA A 651 -21.63 16.45 50.25
N ALA A 652 -21.09 17.66 50.35
CA ALA A 652 -21.65 18.77 51.13
C ALA A 652 -22.92 19.42 50.53
N ALA A 653 -23.70 18.70 49.71
CA ALA A 653 -24.86 19.23 49.00
C ALA A 653 -26.06 18.26 49.03
N ASP A 654 -27.19 18.75 49.51
CA ASP A 654 -28.42 17.99 49.84
C ASP A 654 -29.20 17.38 48.63
N ASN A 655 -28.67 17.35 47.40
CA ASN A 655 -29.45 17.00 46.19
C ASN A 655 -28.71 16.17 45.11
N VAL A 656 -27.65 15.42 45.46
CA VAL A 656 -27.01 14.52 44.48
C VAL A 656 -27.94 13.33 44.18
N ILE A 657 -28.34 13.13 42.93
CA ILE A 657 -29.12 11.96 42.48
C ILE A 657 -28.27 11.16 41.50
N VAL A 658 -27.90 9.94 41.92
CA VAL A 658 -27.35 8.90 41.06
C VAL A 658 -28.44 7.84 40.91
N ASP A 659 -29.10 7.80 39.74
CA ASP A 659 -30.17 6.83 39.50
C ASP A 659 -29.57 5.57 38.85
N VAL A 660 -29.59 4.48 39.62
CA VAL A 660 -29.02 3.20 39.21
C VAL A 660 -30.12 2.14 39.27
N ASN A 661 -30.70 1.84 38.11
CA ASN A 661 -31.60 0.69 38.01
C ASN A 661 -30.79 -0.62 38.10
N ARG A 662 -31.16 -1.52 39.02
CA ARG A 662 -30.47 -2.82 39.19
C ARG A 662 -30.53 -3.62 37.88
N GLY A 663 -29.36 -3.99 37.35
CA GLY A 663 -29.22 -4.68 36.07
C GLY A 663 -29.10 -3.75 34.84
N SER A 664 -29.04 -2.44 35.05
CA SER A 664 -28.78 -1.46 34.00
C SER A 664 -27.28 -1.30 33.75
N THR A 665 -26.89 -1.27 32.48
CA THR A 665 -25.57 -0.86 32.02
C THR A 665 -25.40 0.66 31.96
N ALA A 666 -26.48 1.43 32.13
CA ALA A 666 -26.45 2.88 32.13
C ALA A 666 -26.66 3.46 33.54
N VAL A 667 -25.79 4.39 33.91
CA VAL A 667 -25.80 5.17 35.15
C VAL A 667 -26.13 6.62 34.81
N VAL A 668 -27.22 7.14 35.38
CA VAL A 668 -27.61 8.55 35.20
C VAL A 668 -27.02 9.37 36.34
N LEU A 669 -26.18 10.34 35.99
CA LEU A 669 -25.49 11.23 36.90
C LEU A 669 -26.16 12.60 36.83
N SER A 670 -26.67 13.11 37.96
CA SER A 670 -27.31 14.43 37.98
C SER A 670 -26.92 15.26 39.20
N SER A 671 -26.68 16.54 38.94
CA SER A 671 -26.34 17.54 39.95
C SER A 671 -25.10 17.20 40.79
N LEU A 672 -24.05 16.69 40.14
CA LEU A 672 -22.78 16.38 40.81
C LEU A 672 -21.90 17.61 40.98
N VAL A 673 -21.29 17.73 42.15
CA VAL A 673 -20.27 18.75 42.46
C VAL A 673 -18.89 18.15 42.26
N LEU A 674 -17.86 18.99 42.23
CA LEU A 674 -16.48 18.50 42.15
C LEU A 674 -16.13 17.56 43.30
N GLY A 675 -15.44 16.48 42.98
CA GLY A 675 -14.96 15.51 43.95
C GLY A 675 -14.72 14.13 43.36
N ASP A 676 -14.18 13.27 44.22
CA ASP A 676 -13.97 11.86 43.92
C ASP A 676 -15.15 11.05 44.47
N TYR A 677 -15.81 10.31 43.59
CA TYR A 677 -16.95 9.46 43.87
C TYR A 677 -16.54 8.01 43.74
N GLN A 678 -16.82 7.22 44.77
CA GLN A 678 -16.53 5.78 44.75
C GLN A 678 -17.78 4.99 44.35
N LEU A 679 -17.66 4.17 43.31
CA LEU A 679 -18.74 3.35 42.76
C LEU A 679 -18.18 1.99 42.36
N ASP A 680 -18.47 0.92 43.11
CA ASP A 680 -17.91 -0.40 42.83
C ASP A 680 -18.79 -1.19 41.84
N LEU A 681 -18.14 -1.95 40.95
CA LEU A 681 -18.75 -2.77 39.91
C LEU A 681 -18.70 -4.25 40.30
N HIS A 682 -19.84 -4.93 40.16
CA HIS A 682 -19.98 -6.37 40.40
C HIS A 682 -20.51 -7.04 39.13
N VAL A 683 -19.65 -7.76 38.41
CA VAL A 683 -20.02 -8.50 37.20
C VAL A 683 -20.56 -9.88 37.59
N VAL A 684 -21.83 -10.15 37.29
CA VAL A 684 -22.49 -11.41 37.61
C VAL A 684 -23.14 -12.04 36.38
N ALA A 685 -23.42 -13.35 36.43
CA ALA A 685 -24.08 -14.03 35.33
C ALA A 685 -25.48 -13.44 35.06
N HIS A 686 -25.96 -13.52 33.81
CA HIS A 686 -27.22 -12.92 33.34
C HIS A 686 -28.44 -13.15 34.26
N ASN A 687 -28.52 -14.30 34.93
CA ASN A 687 -29.64 -14.69 35.80
C ASN A 687 -29.30 -14.67 37.30
N ALA A 688 -28.10 -14.20 37.69
CA ALA A 688 -27.68 -14.16 39.08
C ALA A 688 -28.24 -12.93 39.82
N SER A 689 -28.47 -13.04 41.13
CA SER A 689 -28.83 -11.89 41.96
C SER A 689 -27.60 -11.03 42.26
N CYS A 690 -27.71 -9.70 42.13
CA CYS A 690 -26.66 -8.78 42.58
C CYS A 690 -26.35 -8.99 44.08
N PRO A 691 -25.07 -9.04 44.48
CA PRO A 691 -24.69 -9.18 45.89
C PRO A 691 -25.17 -7.96 46.70
N GLY A 692 -25.89 -8.21 47.80
CA GLY A 692 -26.44 -7.15 48.68
C GLY A 692 -27.98 -7.05 48.72
N THR A 693 -28.68 -8.18 48.91
CA THR A 693 -30.08 -8.17 49.40
C THR A 693 -30.16 -7.90 50.89
#